data_AF-A0A7J0BUP0-F1
#
_entry.id   AF-A0A7J0BUP0-F1
#
_cell.length_a   1.000
_cell.length_b   1.000
_cell.length_c   1.000
_cell.angle_alpha   90.00
_cell.angle_beta   90.00
_cell.angle_gamma   90.00
#
_symmetry.space_group_name_H-M   'P 1'
#
loop_
_entity.id
_entity.type
_entity.pdbx_description
1 polymer ?
#
loop_
_entity_poly.entity_id
_entity_poly.type
_entity_poly.pdbx_seq_one_letter_code
_entity_poly.pdbx_strand_id
1 'polypeptide(L)'
;MGERRHIITTCTRDCPNTCGLTATVEDGRLIRLSGDPGHPLTRGAACVKCARYVHRVYSPERVTHPMVRPSTKAPWRRATWDEVLDLIALRMTAIRDASGPEAILYYQGYGERTALKLLNRYFFNLFGGVTTTRGSLCGGTGQASQNLDFGERVSHDPLDHYNSASMILWARNPVSTNISLVPVIHDIRKRGGSVIVVDPAHSKTVPLATRHIRPKAGTDAFLAMAAAKLILAAGAEDRTFLAQHSAGAPEYLGILAQFSVEDLCQRSGVPVADAQLLAETLMRQKPTSILLGWGLHRHEHAHYSLRAIDALGAISGNIGIAGGGVSQGFEEYGPYDQHYWGDSLNPPRRSLRMPTIGEDILNAHEPPIRMIYVTASNPVCMAPNSGKVAQAFSQAEFVVYSGHFMDDTADHAHVFLPATTFLEEQDVMASYGHNYVGAVNQAIAPVGLCRSEFHMFHDLAVRFPFAERFRRPVRDWLHDLCAPLRAHGCDLDALANAAFRYPAPMVPYADKTFATPSGNYQFMTEFSPELLEKTDPAYPFRLLTIAPHGAICSERTMTEHTPLPVVILAPAEAARQGLAQGDTVTVRSAVGAIRATLRTQQGQRPDVLVAERGGWMKAGHGLNRLTRDLASLVGLGTPYYETCVAVEPSSGPPAPRILVVQHDEDAPGGNFCKSLERAGARLATVMPGKTKGAAEAHGLPQTPEEWDGLVVLGGAQHAGDDAGSPHFPALLHLMRAFDAARKPVAGICLGSQLLARAWGGTLRTMDAPEFGFIRFTPTDAARLDSVFHGVDAIPPLMSYHEDAFGLPQTATLLVRGDQCPNQCFRVGNASYGFQFHLEADAAIADNWIRLFRHRPANAKTAQYDEAFFRNLRADLPVLAEQSERFCRTIAENWLRLALRE
;
A
#
# COMPACT_ATOMS: atom_id res chain seq x y z
N MET A 1 39.81 -2.95 1.44
CA MET A 1 38.60 -3.25 2.22
C MET A 1 37.91 -1.93 2.46
N GLY A 2 36.68 -1.77 1.97
CA GLY A 2 35.93 -0.52 2.08
C GLY A 2 35.64 -0.14 3.53
N GLU A 3 35.38 1.14 3.77
CA GLU A 3 35.00 1.63 5.10
C GLU A 3 33.57 1.18 5.42
N ARG A 4 33.42 0.24 6.35
CA ARG A 4 32.11 -0.21 6.83
C ARG A 4 31.69 0.59 8.06
N ARG A 5 30.51 1.20 8.01
CA ARG A 5 29.92 1.99 9.10
C ARG A 5 28.59 1.39 9.56
N HIS A 6 28.32 1.51 10.85
CA HIS A 6 27.04 1.15 11.46
C HIS A 6 26.41 2.42 12.03
N ILE A 7 25.21 2.75 11.55
CA ILE A 7 24.54 4.01 11.87
C ILE A 7 23.22 3.66 12.53
N ILE A 8 23.02 4.13 13.77
CA ILE A 8 21.75 4.00 14.49
C ILE A 8 20.77 4.97 13.86
N THR A 9 19.53 4.55 13.62
CA THR A 9 18.46 5.39 13.07
C THR A 9 17.10 4.83 13.48
N THR A 10 16.01 5.52 13.14
CA THR A 10 14.66 5.15 13.56
C THR A 10 13.78 4.90 12.34
N CYS A 11 13.00 3.81 12.38
CA CYS A 11 12.04 3.49 11.33
C CYS A 11 10.91 4.54 11.30
N THR A 12 10.77 5.27 10.19
CA THR A 12 9.74 6.31 10.03
C THR A 12 8.42 5.81 9.44
N ARG A 13 8.35 4.52 9.07
CA ARG A 13 7.17 3.93 8.43
C ARG A 13 5.96 3.93 9.36
N ASP A 14 4.76 4.09 8.78
CA ASP A 14 3.48 4.15 9.51
C ASP A 14 3.10 2.82 10.19
N CYS A 15 3.66 2.60 11.38
CA CYS A 15 3.45 1.45 12.26
C CYS A 15 3.68 1.87 13.72
N PRO A 16 2.91 1.35 14.71
CA PRO A 16 3.07 1.72 16.12
C PRO A 16 4.41 1.32 16.74
N ASN A 17 5.24 0.54 16.05
CA ASN A 17 6.45 -0.04 16.62
C ASN A 17 7.69 0.85 16.52
N THR A 18 7.69 1.84 15.60
CA THR A 18 8.76 2.84 15.37
C THR A 18 10.15 2.32 15.75
N CYS A 19 10.57 1.24 15.07
CA CYS A 19 11.70 0.45 15.55
C CYS A 19 13.00 1.26 15.56
N GLY A 20 13.84 1.08 16.58
CA GLY A 20 15.25 1.42 16.50
C GLY A 20 15.95 0.49 15.52
N LEU A 21 16.76 1.03 14.63
CA LEU A 21 17.41 0.33 13.54
C LEU A 21 18.91 0.61 13.52
N THR A 22 19.67 -0.32 12.96
CA THR A 22 21.06 -0.15 12.56
C THR A 22 21.17 -0.31 11.05
N ALA A 23 21.55 0.78 10.37
CA ALA A 23 21.93 0.78 8.97
C ALA A 23 23.41 0.40 8.84
N THR A 24 23.70 -0.65 8.08
CA THR A 24 25.07 -1.04 7.74
C THR A 24 25.39 -0.52 6.34
N VAL A 25 26.42 0.31 6.25
CA VAL A 25 26.84 1.00 5.03
C VAL A 25 28.27 0.59 4.71
N GLU A 26 28.52 0.24 3.45
CA GLU A 26 29.84 -0.10 2.91
C GLU A 26 30.05 0.68 1.62
N ASP A 27 31.15 1.42 1.54
CA ASP A 27 31.49 2.28 0.38
C ASP A 27 30.36 3.25 -0.02
N GLY A 28 29.71 3.85 1.00
CA GLY A 28 28.59 4.78 0.82
C GLY A 28 27.27 4.14 0.41
N ARG A 29 27.21 2.80 0.27
CA ARG A 29 26.01 2.05 -0.10
C ARG A 29 25.42 1.31 1.11
N LEU A 30 24.11 1.41 1.29
CA LEU A 30 23.38 0.64 2.28
C LEU A 30 23.37 -0.84 1.85
N ILE A 31 23.96 -1.71 2.66
CA ILE A 31 24.01 -3.15 2.39
C ILE A 31 23.05 -3.96 3.26
N ARG A 32 22.69 -3.43 4.44
CA ARG A 32 21.80 -4.12 5.38
C ARG A 32 21.10 -3.14 6.30
N LEU A 33 19.86 -3.46 6.65
CA LEU A 33 19.09 -2.79 7.69
C LEU A 33 18.58 -3.84 8.69
N SER A 34 18.88 -3.67 9.97
CA SER A 34 18.46 -4.57 11.05
C SER A 34 17.95 -3.77 12.26
N GLY A 35 17.30 -4.43 13.21
CA GLY A 35 16.93 -3.78 14.46
C GLY A 35 18.16 -3.45 15.30
N ASP A 36 18.10 -2.33 16.02
CA ASP A 36 19.15 -1.92 16.95
C ASP A 36 19.02 -2.68 18.28
N PRO A 37 20.02 -3.47 18.70
CA PRO A 37 20.03 -4.16 19.99
C PRO A 37 19.96 -3.19 21.19
N GLY A 38 20.44 -1.95 21.03
CA GLY A 38 20.43 -0.93 22.07
C GLY A 38 19.07 -0.29 22.33
N HIS A 39 18.12 -0.41 21.39
CA HIS A 39 16.81 0.21 21.55
C HIS A 39 16.01 -0.45 22.69
N PRO A 40 15.58 0.31 23.73
CA PRO A 40 15.04 -0.27 24.96
C PRO A 40 13.79 -1.16 24.77
N LEU A 41 12.88 -0.77 23.88
CA LEU A 41 11.67 -1.53 23.58
C LEU A 41 11.90 -2.68 22.59
N THR A 42 12.45 -2.38 21.41
CA THR A 42 12.55 -3.35 20.30
C THR A 42 13.72 -4.32 20.43
N ARG A 43 14.80 -3.96 21.13
CA ARG A 43 15.91 -4.87 21.51
C ARG A 43 16.43 -5.71 20.34
N GLY A 44 16.68 -5.07 19.19
CA GLY A 44 17.18 -5.71 17.98
C GLY A 44 16.12 -6.35 17.08
N ALA A 45 14.85 -6.40 17.50
CA ALA A 45 13.78 -6.93 16.67
C ALA A 45 13.37 -5.95 15.56
N ALA A 46 13.32 -6.44 14.32
CA ALA A 46 12.79 -5.72 13.18
C ALA A 46 11.90 -6.64 12.33
N CYS A 47 10.90 -6.09 11.65
CA CYS A 47 9.97 -6.88 10.85
C CYS A 47 10.54 -7.22 9.45
N VAL A 48 9.89 -8.14 8.74
CA VAL A 48 10.23 -8.51 7.35
C VAL A 48 10.29 -7.31 6.40
N LYS A 49 9.50 -6.26 6.69
CA LYS A 49 9.43 -5.04 5.89
C LYS A 49 10.68 -4.17 6.01
N CYS A 50 11.40 -4.28 7.13
CA CYS A 50 12.67 -3.60 7.36
C CYS A 50 13.78 -4.23 6.52
N ALA A 51 13.90 -5.56 6.56
CA ALA A 51 14.89 -6.28 5.75
C ALA A 51 14.72 -6.01 4.24
N ARG A 52 13.47 -5.93 3.77
CA ARG A 52 13.16 -5.61 2.36
C ARG A 52 13.40 -4.15 1.98
N TYR A 53 13.59 -3.25 2.93
CA TYR A 53 13.68 -1.81 2.66
C TYR A 53 14.91 -1.43 1.83
N VAL A 54 16.00 -2.20 1.92
CA VAL A 54 17.19 -2.02 1.07
C VAL A 54 16.84 -2.14 -0.41
N HIS A 55 15.96 -3.09 -0.77
CA HIS A 55 15.48 -3.24 -2.15
C HIS A 55 14.63 -2.05 -2.61
N ARG A 56 13.92 -1.39 -1.69
CA ARG A 56 13.14 -0.17 -2.00
C ARG A 56 14.05 1.01 -2.29
N VAL A 57 15.11 1.21 -1.50
CA VAL A 57 16.08 2.32 -1.67
C VAL A 57 16.72 2.29 -3.07
N TYR A 58 17.03 1.08 -3.55
CA TYR A 58 17.70 0.84 -4.84
C TYR A 58 16.81 0.17 -5.88
N SER A 59 15.48 0.29 -5.75
CA SER A 59 14.56 -0.28 -6.72
C SER A 59 14.77 0.36 -8.09
N PRO A 60 14.77 -0.43 -9.19
CA PRO A 60 14.80 0.12 -10.54
C PRO A 60 13.54 0.93 -10.89
N GLU A 61 12.48 0.83 -10.08
CA GLU A 61 11.24 1.61 -10.23
C GLU A 61 11.27 2.93 -9.45
N ARG A 62 12.30 3.17 -8.64
CA ARG A 62 12.40 4.40 -7.85
C ARG A 62 12.76 5.58 -8.75
N VAL A 63 11.91 6.59 -8.76
CA VAL A 63 12.16 7.85 -9.46
C VAL A 63 13.20 8.66 -8.69
N THR A 64 14.28 9.06 -9.36
CA THR A 64 15.44 9.73 -8.74
C THR A 64 15.74 11.11 -9.32
N HIS A 65 14.90 11.60 -10.22
CA HIS A 65 15.04 12.92 -10.86
C HIS A 65 13.69 13.64 -10.86
N PRO A 66 13.66 14.98 -10.74
CA PRO A 66 12.43 15.73 -10.97
C PRO A 66 11.86 15.44 -12.34
N MET A 67 10.54 15.25 -12.42
CA MET A 67 9.85 15.00 -13.68
C MET A 67 8.75 16.04 -13.89
N VAL A 68 8.55 16.43 -15.15
CA VAL A 68 7.49 17.36 -15.56
C VAL A 68 6.82 16.88 -16.84
N ARG A 69 5.54 17.21 -16.99
CA ARG A 69 4.80 17.05 -18.24
C ARG A 69 3.75 18.17 -18.39
N PRO A 70 3.45 18.62 -19.63
CA PRO A 70 2.49 19.70 -19.86
C PRO A 70 1.04 19.28 -19.62
N SER A 71 0.73 17.99 -19.66
CA SER A 71 -0.58 17.41 -19.35
C SER A 71 -0.44 15.97 -18.90
N THR A 72 -1.47 15.40 -18.27
CA THR A 72 -1.46 14.01 -17.80
C THR A 72 -1.42 12.96 -18.93
N LYS A 73 -1.69 13.38 -20.17
CA LYS A 73 -1.58 12.54 -21.38
C LYS A 73 -0.20 12.61 -22.03
N ALA A 74 0.57 13.66 -21.75
CA ALA A 74 1.91 13.80 -22.30
C ALA A 74 2.91 12.90 -21.56
N PRO A 75 3.97 12.41 -22.24
CA PRO A 75 5.02 11.64 -21.59
C PRO A 75 5.78 12.51 -20.59
N TRP A 76 6.27 11.88 -19.52
CA TRP A 76 7.16 12.51 -18.56
C TRP A 76 8.50 12.88 -19.19
N ARG A 77 9.04 14.03 -18.79
CA ARG A 77 10.40 14.48 -19.12
C ARG A 77 11.16 14.79 -17.83
N ARG A 78 12.43 14.40 -17.76
CA ARG A 78 13.35 14.84 -16.70
C ARG A 78 13.49 16.37 -16.71
N ALA A 79 13.51 16.95 -15.52
CA ALA A 79 13.66 18.38 -15.31
C ALA A 79 14.74 18.64 -14.24
N THR A 80 15.21 19.87 -14.17
CA THR A 80 16.04 20.31 -13.04
C THR A 80 15.16 20.67 -11.85
N TRP A 81 15.74 20.74 -10.65
CA TRP A 81 15.04 21.23 -9.46
C TRP A 81 14.56 22.68 -9.65
N ASP A 82 15.38 23.56 -10.20
CA ASP A 82 14.98 24.95 -10.42
C ASP A 82 13.82 25.06 -11.41
N GLU A 83 13.86 24.31 -12.51
CA GLU A 83 12.77 24.28 -13.49
C GLU A 83 11.43 23.91 -12.85
N VAL A 84 11.39 22.83 -12.05
CA VAL A 84 10.12 22.40 -11.43
C VAL A 84 9.69 23.33 -10.30
N LEU A 85 10.62 23.86 -9.50
CA LEU A 85 10.29 24.75 -8.39
C LEU A 85 9.83 26.13 -8.89
N ASP A 86 10.41 26.64 -9.97
CA ASP A 86 9.97 27.86 -10.65
C ASP A 86 8.56 27.69 -11.22
N LEU A 87 8.30 26.55 -11.88
CA LEU A 87 6.97 26.23 -12.40
C LEU A 87 5.93 26.12 -11.27
N ILE A 88 6.27 25.47 -10.17
CA ILE A 88 5.39 25.36 -8.99
C ILE A 88 5.09 26.75 -8.42
N ALA A 89 6.12 27.56 -8.17
CA ALA A 89 5.93 28.89 -7.59
C ALA A 89 5.12 29.82 -8.51
N LEU A 90 5.35 29.75 -9.82
CA LEU A 90 4.58 30.47 -10.83
C LEU A 90 3.10 30.08 -10.77
N ARG A 91 2.79 28.78 -10.75
CA ARG A 91 1.40 28.26 -10.69
C ARG A 91 0.71 28.61 -9.38
N MET A 92 1.40 28.44 -8.25
CA MET A 92 0.88 28.81 -6.93
C MET A 92 0.54 30.30 -6.87
N THR A 93 1.45 31.17 -7.32
CA THR A 93 1.26 32.62 -7.33
C THR A 93 0.07 33.00 -8.22
N ALA A 94 0.04 32.51 -9.46
CA ALA A 94 -1.04 32.82 -10.41
C ALA A 94 -2.42 32.37 -9.90
N ILE A 95 -2.52 31.19 -9.27
CA ILE A 95 -3.79 30.69 -8.72
C ILE A 95 -4.21 31.51 -7.50
N ARG A 96 -3.28 31.81 -6.58
CA ARG A 96 -3.56 32.64 -5.41
C ARG A 96 -4.07 34.02 -5.82
N ASP A 97 -3.40 34.66 -6.78
CA ASP A 97 -3.72 36.03 -7.19
C ASP A 97 -5.06 36.10 -7.94
N ALA A 98 -5.42 35.04 -8.68
CA ALA A 98 -6.67 34.98 -9.45
C ALA A 98 -7.88 34.45 -8.66
N SER A 99 -7.67 33.54 -7.69
CA SER A 99 -8.77 32.78 -7.04
C SER A 99 -8.64 32.67 -5.52
N GLY A 100 -7.61 33.27 -4.92
CA GLY A 100 -7.30 33.14 -3.51
C GLY A 100 -6.51 31.86 -3.16
N PRO A 101 -5.84 31.83 -2.00
CA PRO A 101 -5.03 30.69 -1.57
C PRO A 101 -5.85 29.42 -1.33
N GLU A 102 -7.15 29.55 -1.06
CA GLU A 102 -8.06 28.42 -0.86
C GLU A 102 -8.23 27.57 -2.13
N ALA A 103 -8.00 28.11 -3.33
CA ALA A 103 -8.01 27.33 -4.58
C ALA A 103 -6.85 26.32 -4.69
N ILE A 104 -5.91 26.33 -3.75
CA ILE A 104 -4.81 25.37 -3.62
C ILE A 104 -5.14 24.42 -2.46
N LEU A 105 -5.11 23.12 -2.71
CA LEU A 105 -5.18 22.08 -1.70
C LEU A 105 -3.78 21.58 -1.37
N TYR A 106 -3.37 21.70 -0.11
CA TYR A 106 -2.25 20.92 0.42
C TYR A 106 -2.79 19.63 1.07
N TYR A 107 -2.46 18.49 0.46
CA TYR A 107 -2.77 17.15 0.99
C TYR A 107 -1.50 16.58 1.60
N GLN A 108 -1.48 16.46 2.94
CA GLN A 108 -0.43 15.74 3.67
C GLN A 108 -0.97 14.42 4.18
N GLY A 109 -0.31 13.32 3.80
CA GLY A 109 -0.57 12.01 4.40
C GLY A 109 0.30 11.72 5.62
N TYR A 110 0.45 10.42 5.89
CA TYR A 110 1.11 9.90 7.07
C TYR A 110 2.18 8.83 6.74
N GLY A 111 2.57 8.71 5.46
CA GLY A 111 3.56 7.73 5.01
C GLY A 111 4.95 7.93 5.61
N GLU A 112 5.25 9.16 6.03
CA GLU A 112 6.41 9.51 6.85
C GLU A 112 6.02 10.70 7.75
N ARG A 113 6.28 10.59 9.05
CA ARG A 113 5.85 11.59 10.05
C ARG A 113 6.97 11.91 11.02
N THR A 114 7.73 12.95 10.72
CA THR A 114 8.88 13.38 11.51
C THR A 114 8.78 14.86 11.85
N ALA A 115 9.64 15.35 12.74
CA ALA A 115 9.57 16.72 13.25
C ALA A 115 9.59 17.77 12.14
N LEU A 116 10.49 17.67 11.16
CA LEU A 116 10.60 18.69 10.10
C LEU A 116 9.36 18.73 9.20
N LYS A 117 8.56 17.67 9.13
CA LYS A 117 7.35 17.62 8.27
C LYS A 117 6.24 18.52 8.80
N LEU A 118 6.30 18.98 10.06
CA LEU A 118 5.40 20.03 10.57
C LEU A 118 5.57 21.33 9.78
N LEU A 119 6.80 21.61 9.33
CA LEU A 119 7.13 22.82 8.57
C LEU A 119 6.50 22.83 7.18
N ASN A 120 6.05 21.69 6.65
CA ASN A 120 5.33 21.69 5.37
C ASN A 120 4.03 22.48 5.48
N ARG A 121 3.26 22.30 6.56
CA ARG A 121 2.05 23.12 6.80
C ARG A 121 2.40 24.56 7.12
N TYR A 122 3.48 24.79 7.88
CA TYR A 122 4.00 26.13 8.18
C TYR A 122 4.27 26.92 6.90
N PHE A 123 4.91 26.30 5.90
CA PHE A 123 5.18 26.90 4.60
C PHE A 123 3.90 27.40 3.93
N PHE A 124 2.85 26.58 3.89
CA PHE A 124 1.58 26.97 3.27
C PHE A 124 0.83 28.03 4.08
N ASN A 125 0.94 28.03 5.41
CA ASN A 125 0.40 29.08 6.27
C ASN A 125 1.17 30.41 6.10
N LEU A 126 2.47 30.38 5.82
CA LEU A 126 3.25 31.57 5.43
C LEU A 126 2.89 32.08 4.03
N PHE A 127 2.56 31.19 3.10
CA PHE A 127 2.16 31.55 1.74
C PHE A 127 0.80 32.28 1.68
N GLY A 128 -0.06 32.09 2.68
CA GLY A 128 -1.35 32.77 2.81
C GLY A 128 -2.48 31.92 3.38
N GLY A 129 -2.20 30.68 3.83
CA GLY A 129 -3.21 29.78 4.38
C GLY A 129 -4.04 29.12 3.29
N VAL A 130 -3.53 28.03 2.70
CA VAL A 130 -4.22 27.29 1.63
C VAL A 130 -5.26 26.33 2.20
N THR A 131 -6.09 25.72 1.33
CA THR A 131 -6.99 24.64 1.77
C THR A 131 -6.18 23.45 2.28
N THR A 132 -6.52 22.93 3.46
CA THR A 132 -5.86 21.76 4.06
C THR A 132 -6.85 20.62 4.30
N THR A 133 -6.35 19.46 4.71
CA THR A 133 -7.19 18.32 5.09
C THR A 133 -7.47 18.28 6.59
N ARG A 134 -8.66 17.82 6.98
CA ARG A 134 -9.02 17.48 8.36
C ARG A 134 -9.57 16.06 8.49
N GLY A 135 -9.62 15.55 9.72
CA GLY A 135 -9.96 14.15 10.00
C GLY A 135 -8.78 13.24 9.68
N SER A 136 -9.02 11.93 9.58
CA SER A 136 -7.96 10.98 9.28
C SER A 136 -8.47 9.74 8.54
N LEU A 137 -7.54 9.05 7.86
CA LEU A 137 -7.82 7.72 7.32
C LEU A 137 -7.63 6.61 8.36
N CYS A 138 -7.22 6.90 9.59
CA CYS A 138 -6.75 5.88 10.54
C CYS A 138 -7.18 6.13 11.99
N GLY A 139 -6.52 7.03 12.70
CA GLY A 139 -6.53 7.09 14.17
C GLY A 139 -7.65 7.94 14.81
N GLY A 140 -8.23 8.89 14.08
CA GLY A 140 -9.06 9.96 14.66
C GLY A 140 -10.25 9.47 15.49
N THR A 141 -10.92 8.41 15.05
CA THR A 141 -12.08 7.84 15.75
C THR A 141 -11.72 7.25 17.12
N GLY A 142 -10.61 6.52 17.22
CA GLY A 142 -10.14 5.95 18.48
C GLY A 142 -9.72 7.01 19.49
N GLN A 143 -8.93 7.98 19.04
CA GLN A 143 -8.53 9.14 19.84
C GLN A 143 -9.73 9.87 20.42
N ALA A 144 -10.65 10.29 19.55
CA ALA A 144 -11.79 11.10 19.97
C ALA A 144 -12.74 10.31 20.89
N SER A 145 -12.87 8.99 20.70
CA SER A 145 -13.71 8.17 21.59
C SER A 145 -13.09 8.03 22.98
N GLN A 146 -11.78 7.75 23.09
CA GLN A 146 -11.12 7.70 24.40
C GLN A 146 -11.09 9.08 25.07
N ASN A 147 -11.01 10.18 24.31
CA ASN A 147 -11.14 11.54 24.87
C ASN A 147 -12.53 11.80 25.47
N LEU A 148 -13.59 11.20 24.94
CA LEU A 148 -14.92 11.35 25.55
C LEU A 148 -14.97 10.72 26.95
N ASP A 149 -14.28 9.60 27.15
CA ASP A 149 -14.35 8.81 28.38
C ASP A 149 -13.31 9.24 29.43
N PHE A 150 -12.06 9.46 28.98
CA PHE A 150 -10.91 9.79 29.84
C PHE A 150 -10.53 11.28 29.81
N GLY A 151 -11.15 12.08 28.94
CA GLY A 151 -10.82 13.49 28.70
C GLY A 151 -9.65 13.65 27.73
N GLU A 152 -8.52 13.07 28.09
CA GLU A 152 -7.33 12.95 27.25
C GLU A 152 -6.92 11.48 27.15
N ARG A 153 -6.74 11.00 25.91
CA ARG A 153 -6.21 9.67 25.63
C ARG A 153 -4.78 9.55 26.17
N VAL A 154 -4.59 8.68 27.15
CA VAL A 154 -3.27 8.27 27.65
C VAL A 154 -3.19 6.75 27.61
N SER A 155 -2.07 6.22 27.09
CA SER A 155 -1.82 4.78 27.00
C SER A 155 -0.91 4.32 28.13
N HIS A 156 -1.05 3.05 28.52
CA HIS A 156 -0.02 2.38 29.31
C HIS A 156 1.31 2.40 28.57
N ASP A 157 2.40 2.48 29.35
CA ASP A 157 3.72 2.21 28.82
C ASP A 157 3.79 0.76 28.32
N PRO A 158 4.35 0.50 27.13
CA PRO A 158 4.42 -0.85 26.59
C PRO A 158 5.11 -1.87 27.51
N LEU A 159 6.02 -1.42 28.38
CA LEU A 159 6.71 -2.28 29.33
C LEU A 159 5.83 -2.65 30.52
N ASP A 160 4.82 -1.86 30.85
CA ASP A 160 3.87 -2.18 31.93
C ASP A 160 3.01 -3.41 31.59
N HIS A 161 2.82 -3.72 30.29
CA HIS A 161 2.09 -4.91 29.88
C HIS A 161 2.75 -6.23 30.31
N TYR A 162 4.04 -6.24 30.68
CA TYR A 162 4.66 -7.42 31.32
C TYR A 162 4.09 -7.72 32.71
N ASN A 163 3.49 -6.74 33.38
CA ASN A 163 2.83 -6.94 34.68
C ASN A 163 1.45 -7.60 34.56
N SER A 164 0.89 -7.70 33.34
CA SER A 164 -0.44 -8.27 33.12
C SER A 164 -0.47 -9.76 33.47
N ALA A 165 -1.51 -10.20 34.17
CA ALA A 165 -1.83 -11.62 34.34
C ALA A 165 -2.56 -12.19 33.11
N SER A 166 -3.27 -11.33 32.37
CA SER A 166 -3.91 -11.69 31.09
C SER A 166 -3.95 -10.50 30.13
N MET A 167 -4.22 -10.76 28.86
CA MET A 167 -4.29 -9.74 27.82
C MET A 167 -5.45 -9.98 26.85
N ILE A 168 -6.15 -8.90 26.50
CA ILE A 168 -7.20 -8.90 25.48
C ILE A 168 -6.71 -8.02 24.32
N LEU A 169 -6.52 -8.62 23.15
CA LEU A 169 -6.18 -7.94 21.91
C LEU A 169 -7.48 -7.72 21.13
N TRP A 170 -8.00 -6.49 21.15
CA TRP A 170 -9.29 -6.17 20.54
C TRP A 170 -9.07 -5.51 19.17
N ALA A 171 -9.47 -6.21 18.09
CA ALA A 171 -9.24 -5.83 16.69
C ALA A 171 -7.78 -5.48 16.36
N ARG A 172 -6.83 -6.19 17.00
CA ARG A 172 -5.39 -5.91 16.92
C ARG A 172 -4.62 -7.12 16.40
N ASN A 173 -3.72 -6.89 15.42
CA ASN A 173 -2.87 -7.92 14.81
C ASN A 173 -1.36 -7.65 15.02
N PRO A 174 -0.83 -7.77 16.26
CA PRO A 174 0.57 -7.48 16.58
C PRO A 174 1.62 -8.18 15.71
N VAL A 175 1.38 -9.43 15.27
CA VAL A 175 2.34 -10.17 14.44
C VAL A 175 2.64 -9.45 13.12
N SER A 176 1.68 -8.67 12.61
CA SER A 176 1.86 -7.92 11.35
C SER A 176 2.12 -6.43 11.57
N THR A 177 1.58 -5.84 12.65
CA THR A 177 1.55 -4.39 12.84
C THR A 177 2.21 -3.88 14.11
N ASN A 178 2.55 -4.73 15.10
CA ASN A 178 3.24 -4.30 16.32
C ASN A 178 4.06 -5.43 16.95
N ILE A 179 5.21 -5.75 16.36
CA ILE A 179 6.00 -6.93 16.74
C ILE A 179 6.57 -6.87 18.17
N SER A 180 6.74 -5.67 18.75
CA SER A 180 7.22 -5.50 20.13
C SER A 180 6.27 -6.07 21.19
N LEU A 181 5.00 -6.30 20.85
CA LEU A 181 4.04 -6.97 21.74
C LEU A 181 4.17 -8.49 21.72
N VAL A 182 4.79 -9.09 20.70
CA VAL A 182 4.91 -10.57 20.60
C VAL A 182 5.69 -11.17 21.80
N PRO A 183 6.82 -10.58 22.24
CA PRO A 183 7.47 -11.01 23.48
C PRO A 183 6.57 -10.93 24.72
N VAL A 184 5.75 -9.89 24.84
CA VAL A 184 4.81 -9.72 25.97
C VAL A 184 3.74 -10.82 25.94
N ILE A 185 3.18 -11.10 24.76
CA ILE A 185 2.20 -12.18 24.56
C ILE A 185 2.79 -13.52 24.99
N HIS A 186 4.03 -13.83 24.58
CA HIS A 186 4.70 -15.06 24.98
C HIS A 186 4.99 -15.12 26.49
N ASP A 187 5.38 -14.01 27.12
CA ASP A 187 5.62 -13.94 28.56
C ASP A 187 4.36 -14.25 29.36
N ILE A 188 3.24 -13.58 29.04
CA ILE A 188 1.94 -13.83 29.67
C ILE A 188 1.54 -15.30 29.51
N ARG A 189 1.65 -15.84 28.29
CA ARG A 189 1.37 -17.25 28.01
C ARG A 189 2.24 -18.21 28.82
N LYS A 190 3.53 -17.90 28.98
CA LYS A 190 4.49 -18.71 29.74
C LYS A 190 4.17 -18.71 31.23
N ARG A 191 3.64 -17.60 31.76
CA ARG A 191 3.13 -17.47 33.14
C ARG A 191 1.74 -18.12 33.34
N GLY A 192 1.18 -18.75 32.31
CA GLY A 192 -0.15 -19.39 32.36
C GLY A 192 -1.32 -18.43 32.16
N GLY A 193 -1.04 -17.18 31.80
CA GLY A 193 -2.04 -16.15 31.56
C GLY A 193 -2.80 -16.33 30.24
N SER A 194 -4.04 -15.84 30.22
CA SER A 194 -4.87 -15.84 29.01
C SER A 194 -4.47 -14.73 28.04
N VAL A 195 -4.45 -15.04 26.75
CA VAL A 195 -4.33 -14.04 25.67
C VAL A 195 -5.52 -14.22 24.74
N ILE A 196 -6.50 -13.34 24.84
CA ILE A 196 -7.74 -13.42 24.06
C ILE A 196 -7.63 -12.46 22.88
N VAL A 197 -7.85 -12.97 21.67
CA VAL A 197 -7.99 -12.13 20.47
C VAL A 197 -9.48 -11.97 20.17
N VAL A 198 -9.98 -10.74 20.19
CA VAL A 198 -11.34 -10.40 19.76
C VAL A 198 -11.24 -9.74 18.39
N ASP A 199 -11.48 -10.49 17.32
CA ASP A 199 -11.30 -10.02 15.94
C ASP A 199 -12.20 -10.85 14.99
N PRO A 200 -13.04 -10.25 14.13
CA PRO A 200 -13.78 -11.01 13.11
C PRO A 200 -12.87 -11.72 12.11
N ALA A 201 -11.67 -11.22 11.85
CA ALA A 201 -10.72 -11.79 10.91
C ALA A 201 -9.82 -12.86 11.56
N HIS A 202 -9.53 -13.93 10.83
CA HIS A 202 -8.54 -14.91 11.28
C HIS A 202 -7.11 -14.43 10.96
N SER A 203 -6.59 -13.56 11.82
CA SER A 203 -5.28 -12.90 11.64
C SER A 203 -4.08 -13.79 11.98
N LYS A 204 -2.86 -13.32 11.66
CA LYS A 204 -1.61 -14.01 12.01
C LYS A 204 -1.31 -14.04 13.52
N THR A 205 -2.03 -13.25 14.33
CA THR A 205 -1.91 -13.28 15.79
C THR A 205 -2.69 -14.43 16.42
N VAL A 206 -3.75 -14.93 15.77
CA VAL A 206 -4.63 -15.97 16.31
C VAL A 206 -3.87 -17.20 16.83
N PRO A 207 -2.83 -17.73 16.15
CA PRO A 207 -2.06 -18.86 16.67
C PRO A 207 -1.33 -18.61 18.01
N LEU A 208 -1.14 -17.36 18.42
CA LEU A 208 -0.52 -16.99 19.71
C LEU A 208 -1.54 -16.85 20.85
N ALA A 209 -2.84 -16.85 20.52
CA ALA A 209 -3.92 -16.63 21.47
C ALA A 209 -4.30 -17.93 22.22
N THR A 210 -4.85 -17.81 23.44
CA THR A 210 -5.57 -18.90 24.12
C THR A 210 -6.97 -19.07 23.54
N ARG A 211 -7.62 -17.97 23.13
CA ARG A 211 -8.96 -17.96 22.54
C ARG A 211 -9.05 -16.90 21.44
N HIS A 212 -9.76 -17.24 20.36
CA HIS A 212 -10.18 -16.31 19.33
C HIS A 212 -11.70 -16.14 19.37
N ILE A 213 -12.17 -14.96 19.74
CA ILE A 213 -13.58 -14.57 19.76
C ILE A 213 -13.84 -13.72 18.51
N ARG A 214 -14.89 -14.06 17.76
CA ARG A 214 -15.18 -13.49 16.44
C ARG A 214 -16.54 -12.81 16.44
N PRO A 215 -16.69 -11.59 16.97
CA PRO A 215 -17.95 -10.86 16.84
C PRO A 215 -18.26 -10.55 15.37
N LYS A 216 -19.52 -10.23 15.07
CA LYS A 216 -19.88 -9.60 13.80
C LYS A 216 -19.14 -8.25 13.72
N ALA A 217 -18.62 -7.90 12.55
CA ALA A 217 -17.88 -6.65 12.39
C ALA A 217 -18.74 -5.44 12.78
N GLY A 218 -18.22 -4.57 13.65
CA GLY A 218 -18.90 -3.36 14.13
C GLY A 218 -19.85 -3.56 15.31
N THR A 219 -19.96 -4.77 15.84
CA THR A 219 -20.90 -5.13 16.93
C THR A 219 -20.22 -5.35 18.28
N ASP A 220 -18.96 -4.93 18.41
CA ASP A 220 -18.11 -5.15 19.58
C ASP A 220 -18.69 -4.57 20.88
N ALA A 221 -19.47 -3.48 20.79
CA ALA A 221 -20.19 -2.89 21.92
C ALA A 221 -21.05 -3.92 22.67
N PHE A 222 -21.81 -4.75 21.95
CA PHE A 222 -22.69 -5.73 22.58
C PHE A 222 -21.91 -6.81 23.34
N LEU A 223 -20.78 -7.27 22.80
CA LEU A 223 -19.91 -8.22 23.48
C LEU A 223 -19.31 -7.62 24.76
N ALA A 224 -18.84 -6.38 24.70
CA ALA A 224 -18.30 -5.69 25.87
C ALA A 224 -19.38 -5.49 26.96
N MET A 225 -20.59 -5.08 26.57
CA MET A 225 -21.74 -4.94 27.47
C MET A 225 -22.16 -6.28 28.08
N ALA A 226 -22.12 -7.38 27.33
CA ALA A 226 -22.45 -8.71 27.83
C ALA A 226 -21.47 -9.14 28.94
N ALA A 227 -20.17 -8.96 28.70
CA ALA A 227 -19.14 -9.23 29.70
C ALA A 227 -19.29 -8.34 30.94
N ALA A 228 -19.60 -7.05 30.76
CA ALA A 228 -19.85 -6.12 31.86
C ALA A 228 -21.04 -6.54 32.73
N LYS A 229 -22.16 -6.96 32.11
CA LYS A 229 -23.33 -7.49 32.83
C LYS A 229 -23.01 -8.74 33.63
N LEU A 230 -22.18 -9.64 33.09
CA LEU A 230 -21.77 -10.86 33.81
C LEU A 230 -20.89 -10.54 35.02
N ILE A 231 -20.02 -9.53 34.93
CA ILE A 231 -19.22 -9.04 36.07
C ILE A 231 -20.14 -8.46 37.16
N LEU A 232 -21.11 -7.61 36.76
CA LEU A 232 -22.10 -7.01 37.67
C LEU A 232 -22.97 -8.07 38.35
N ALA A 233 -23.41 -9.10 37.60
CA ALA A 233 -24.19 -10.20 38.15
C ALA A 233 -23.41 -11.03 39.16
N ALA A 234 -22.08 -11.11 39.02
CA ALA A 234 -21.19 -11.76 39.97
C ALA A 234 -20.84 -10.90 41.19
N GLY A 235 -21.24 -9.61 41.21
CA GLY A 235 -20.85 -8.67 42.26
C GLY A 235 -19.36 -8.34 42.28
N ALA A 236 -18.67 -8.51 41.14
CA ALA A 236 -17.22 -8.36 41.01
C ALA A 236 -16.81 -7.00 40.41
N GLU A 237 -17.75 -6.07 40.27
CA GLU A 237 -17.48 -4.72 39.79
C GLU A 237 -16.69 -3.87 40.79
N ASP A 238 -15.94 -2.89 40.28
CA ASP A 238 -15.28 -1.88 41.11
C ASP A 238 -16.28 -0.82 41.58
N ARG A 239 -16.96 -1.14 42.70
CA ARG A 239 -17.98 -0.28 43.31
C ARG A 239 -17.44 1.09 43.71
N THR A 240 -16.19 1.15 44.15
CA THR A 240 -15.53 2.40 44.54
C THR A 240 -15.32 3.29 43.33
N PHE A 241 -14.81 2.72 42.23
CA PHE A 241 -14.66 3.44 40.97
C PHE A 241 -16.00 4.02 40.49
N LEU A 242 -17.04 3.20 40.45
CA LEU A 242 -18.37 3.62 40.00
C LEU A 242 -18.94 4.75 40.90
N ALA A 243 -18.76 4.66 42.21
CA ALA A 243 -19.32 5.64 43.14
C ALA A 243 -18.53 6.96 43.23
N GLN A 244 -17.20 6.92 43.09
CA GLN A 244 -16.32 8.04 43.45
C GLN A 244 -15.53 8.64 42.28
N HIS A 245 -15.32 7.87 41.20
CA HIS A 245 -14.40 8.24 40.12
C HIS A 245 -15.07 8.23 38.74
N SER A 246 -16.41 8.20 38.70
CA SER A 246 -17.17 8.16 37.47
C SER A 246 -18.30 9.19 37.42
N ALA A 247 -18.73 9.49 36.20
CA ALA A 247 -19.93 10.25 35.87
C ALA A 247 -20.73 9.49 34.81
N GLY A 248 -22.05 9.57 34.84
CA GLY A 248 -22.93 8.85 33.91
C GLY A 248 -23.12 7.36 34.19
N ALA A 249 -22.60 6.85 35.32
CA ALA A 249 -22.70 5.42 35.66
C ALA A 249 -24.16 4.92 35.85
N PRO A 250 -25.06 5.64 36.55
CA PRO A 250 -26.47 5.22 36.65
C PRO A 250 -27.16 5.09 35.28
N GLU A 251 -26.89 6.03 34.37
CA GLU A 251 -27.41 6.04 33.01
C GLU A 251 -26.89 4.84 32.21
N TYR A 252 -25.58 4.55 32.30
CA TYR A 252 -24.99 3.38 31.63
C TYR A 252 -25.52 2.05 32.18
N LEU A 253 -25.69 1.93 33.49
CA LEU A 253 -26.33 0.76 34.10
C LEU A 253 -27.79 0.63 33.63
N GLY A 254 -28.49 1.76 33.45
CA GLY A 254 -29.82 1.82 32.84
C GLY A 254 -29.82 1.32 31.39
N ILE A 255 -28.82 1.67 30.58
CA ILE A 255 -28.63 1.12 29.23
C ILE A 255 -28.42 -0.40 29.30
N LEU A 256 -27.51 -0.88 30.17
CA LEU A 256 -27.25 -2.32 30.32
C LEU A 256 -28.53 -3.08 30.73
N ALA A 257 -29.38 -2.49 31.56
CA ALA A 257 -30.62 -3.11 32.05
C ALA A 257 -31.65 -3.37 30.94
N GLN A 258 -31.56 -2.68 29.79
CA GLN A 258 -32.47 -2.86 28.65
C GLN A 258 -32.23 -4.18 27.91
N PHE A 259 -31.09 -4.84 28.12
CA PHE A 259 -30.67 -6.02 27.38
C PHE A 259 -30.42 -7.21 28.30
N SER A 260 -30.70 -8.43 27.84
CA SER A 260 -30.19 -9.65 28.48
C SER A 260 -28.77 -9.97 27.98
N VAL A 261 -28.05 -10.85 28.69
CA VAL A 261 -26.72 -11.31 28.22
C VAL A 261 -26.86 -12.09 26.92
N GLU A 262 -27.91 -12.91 26.82
CA GLU A 262 -28.24 -13.71 25.65
C GLU A 262 -28.52 -12.84 24.42
N ASP A 263 -29.30 -11.77 24.60
CA ASP A 263 -29.60 -10.81 23.51
C ASP A 263 -28.31 -10.13 23.02
N LEU A 264 -27.48 -9.61 23.92
CA LEU A 264 -26.20 -8.98 23.55
C LEU A 264 -25.26 -9.95 22.82
N CYS A 265 -25.19 -11.21 23.25
CA CYS A 265 -24.40 -12.25 22.60
C CYS A 265 -24.96 -12.60 21.21
N GLN A 266 -26.28 -12.69 21.07
CA GLN A 266 -26.93 -12.91 19.78
C GLN A 266 -26.67 -11.78 18.78
N ARG A 267 -26.78 -10.52 19.23
CA ARG A 267 -26.52 -9.33 18.42
C ARG A 267 -25.07 -9.26 17.95
N SER A 268 -24.12 -9.48 18.87
CA SER A 268 -22.68 -9.59 18.54
C SER A 268 -22.33 -10.84 17.72
N GLY A 269 -23.22 -11.83 17.65
CA GLY A 269 -22.99 -13.08 16.92
C GLY A 269 -21.90 -13.94 17.55
N VAL A 270 -21.80 -13.91 18.89
CA VAL A 270 -20.88 -14.73 19.69
C VAL A 270 -21.67 -15.61 20.67
N PRO A 271 -21.21 -16.82 20.99
CA PRO A 271 -21.82 -17.63 22.04
C PRO A 271 -21.69 -16.97 23.43
N VAL A 272 -22.67 -17.16 24.31
CA VAL A 272 -22.61 -16.68 25.71
C VAL A 272 -21.35 -17.15 26.43
N ALA A 273 -20.87 -18.36 26.13
CA ALA A 273 -19.63 -18.90 26.69
C ALA A 273 -18.39 -18.03 26.41
N ASP A 274 -18.33 -17.32 25.27
CA ASP A 274 -17.21 -16.41 24.98
C ASP A 274 -17.31 -15.12 25.78
N ALA A 275 -18.52 -14.58 26.00
CA ALA A 275 -18.73 -13.45 26.89
C ALA A 275 -18.44 -13.81 28.37
N GLN A 276 -18.81 -15.01 28.79
CA GLN A 276 -18.46 -15.57 30.10
C GLN A 276 -16.95 -15.69 30.26
N LEU A 277 -16.24 -16.22 29.26
CA LEU A 277 -14.78 -16.31 29.30
C LEU A 277 -14.12 -14.93 29.44
N LEU A 278 -14.61 -13.91 28.72
CA LEU A 278 -14.11 -12.54 28.86
C LEU A 278 -14.33 -12.01 30.28
N ALA A 279 -15.55 -12.13 30.81
CA ALA A 279 -15.88 -11.71 32.16
C ALA A 279 -15.03 -12.43 33.21
N GLU A 280 -14.92 -13.76 33.12
CA GLU A 280 -14.10 -14.59 34.02
C GLU A 280 -12.63 -14.21 33.97
N THR A 281 -12.08 -13.94 32.79
CA THR A 281 -10.69 -13.49 32.63
C THR A 281 -10.48 -12.16 33.35
N LEU A 282 -11.37 -11.20 33.15
CA LEU A 282 -11.28 -9.87 33.78
C LEU A 282 -11.47 -9.91 35.31
N MET A 283 -12.24 -10.87 35.83
CA MET A 283 -12.44 -11.06 37.27
C MET A 283 -11.30 -11.84 37.94
N ARG A 284 -10.83 -12.93 37.31
CA ARG A 284 -9.96 -13.94 37.95
C ARG A 284 -8.50 -13.83 37.53
N GLN A 285 -8.19 -13.25 36.37
CA GLN A 285 -6.82 -13.08 35.85
C GLN A 285 -6.45 -11.60 35.75
N LYS A 286 -6.73 -10.87 36.83
CA LYS A 286 -6.38 -9.46 37.03
C LYS A 286 -4.92 -9.35 37.52
N PRO A 287 -4.13 -8.35 37.08
CA PRO A 287 -4.48 -7.28 36.15
C PRO A 287 -4.58 -7.75 34.70
N THR A 288 -5.51 -7.17 33.94
CA THR A 288 -5.76 -7.50 32.53
C THR A 288 -5.52 -6.30 31.63
N SER A 289 -4.57 -6.40 30.70
CA SER A 289 -4.35 -5.38 29.68
C SER A 289 -5.34 -5.54 28.53
N ILE A 290 -6.11 -4.49 28.23
CA ILE A 290 -7.00 -4.43 27.06
C ILE A 290 -6.38 -3.51 26.02
N LEU A 291 -6.01 -4.07 24.87
CA LEU A 291 -5.28 -3.38 23.82
C LEU A 291 -6.16 -3.21 22.59
N LEU A 292 -6.57 -1.96 22.36
CA LEU A 292 -7.42 -1.58 21.24
C LEU A 292 -6.60 -1.50 19.95
N GLY A 293 -7.15 -2.06 18.88
CA GLY A 293 -6.58 -2.02 17.55
C GLY A 293 -7.37 -1.12 16.59
N TRP A 294 -6.70 -0.71 15.52
CA TRP A 294 -7.25 0.20 14.52
C TRP A 294 -8.39 -0.39 13.68
N GLY A 295 -8.70 -1.69 13.83
CA GLY A 295 -9.88 -2.28 13.21
C GLY A 295 -11.19 -1.70 13.76
N LEU A 296 -11.22 -1.37 15.06
CA LEU A 296 -12.39 -0.75 15.71
C LEU A 296 -12.74 0.62 15.10
N HIS A 297 -11.74 1.34 14.61
CA HIS A 297 -11.91 2.70 14.07
C HIS A 297 -12.66 2.72 12.74
N ARG A 298 -12.81 1.56 12.08
CA ARG A 298 -13.23 1.44 10.69
C ARG A 298 -14.74 1.32 10.53
N HIS A 299 -15.50 1.78 11.52
CA HIS A 299 -16.96 1.79 11.55
C HIS A 299 -17.50 3.20 11.77
N GLU A 300 -18.68 3.48 11.23
CA GLU A 300 -19.29 4.82 11.27
C GLU A 300 -19.60 5.24 12.71
N HIS A 301 -20.12 4.29 13.49
CA HIS A 301 -20.50 4.46 14.90
C HIS A 301 -19.54 3.75 15.86
N ALA A 302 -18.25 3.64 15.49
CA ALA A 302 -17.22 2.96 16.27
C ALA A 302 -17.08 3.45 17.73
N HIS A 303 -17.46 4.70 18.02
CA HIS A 303 -17.43 5.26 19.36
C HIS A 303 -18.24 4.43 20.37
N TYR A 304 -19.39 3.84 20.00
CA TYR A 304 -20.12 2.97 20.93
C TYR A 304 -19.30 1.74 21.34
N SER A 305 -18.61 1.13 20.38
CA SER A 305 -17.77 -0.05 20.66
C SER A 305 -16.58 0.31 21.54
N LEU A 306 -15.88 1.39 21.22
CA LEU A 306 -14.73 1.86 22.00
C LEU A 306 -15.15 2.20 23.44
N ARG A 307 -16.21 3.00 23.59
CA ARG A 307 -16.71 3.43 24.91
C ARG A 307 -17.25 2.27 25.75
N ALA A 308 -17.84 1.25 25.12
CA ALA A 308 -18.29 0.05 25.83
C ALA A 308 -17.12 -0.80 26.34
N ILE A 309 -16.02 -0.86 25.58
CA ILE A 309 -14.79 -1.56 25.98
C ILE A 309 -14.07 -0.78 27.10
N ASP A 310 -13.99 0.54 26.98
CA ASP A 310 -13.47 1.41 28.04
C ASP A 310 -14.29 1.24 29.34
N ALA A 311 -15.63 1.22 29.23
CA ALA A 311 -16.55 0.96 30.34
C ALA A 311 -16.37 -0.43 30.95
N LEU A 312 -16.09 -1.47 30.15
CA LEU A 312 -15.77 -2.81 30.63
C LEU A 312 -14.46 -2.81 31.45
N GLY A 313 -13.45 -2.05 31.00
CA GLY A 313 -12.22 -1.83 31.75
C GLY A 313 -12.47 -1.15 33.11
N ALA A 314 -13.33 -0.14 33.13
CA ALA A 314 -13.74 0.58 34.33
C ALA A 314 -14.52 -0.32 35.31
N ILE A 315 -15.57 -1.01 34.83
CA ILE A 315 -16.42 -1.88 35.65
C ILE A 315 -15.62 -3.04 36.25
N SER A 316 -14.68 -3.63 35.50
CA SER A 316 -13.80 -4.70 36.01
C SER A 316 -12.71 -4.20 36.98
N GLY A 317 -12.60 -2.90 37.19
CA GLY A 317 -11.59 -2.26 38.03
C GLY A 317 -10.17 -2.39 37.47
N ASN A 318 -10.02 -2.55 36.16
CA ASN A 318 -8.70 -2.64 35.53
C ASN A 318 -8.09 -1.27 35.21
N ILE A 319 -8.84 -0.17 35.35
CA ILE A 319 -8.32 1.19 35.09
C ILE A 319 -7.38 1.64 36.22
N GLY A 320 -6.21 2.16 35.86
CA GLY A 320 -5.25 2.74 36.79
C GLY A 320 -4.55 1.76 37.72
N ILE A 321 -4.26 0.55 37.23
CA ILE A 321 -3.43 -0.44 37.93
C ILE A 321 -2.34 -0.97 36.97
N ALA A 322 -1.17 -1.31 37.50
CA ALA A 322 -0.07 -1.87 36.70
C ALA A 322 -0.49 -3.18 36.01
N GLY A 323 -0.16 -3.31 34.72
CA GLY A 323 -0.55 -4.44 33.86
C GLY A 323 -2.02 -4.46 33.43
N GLY A 324 -2.79 -3.44 33.82
CA GLY A 324 -4.22 -3.32 33.55
C GLY A 324 -4.57 -2.40 32.37
N GLY A 325 -5.74 -1.81 32.47
CA GLY A 325 -6.18 -0.67 31.67
C GLY A 325 -6.67 -0.99 30.26
N VAL A 326 -7.18 0.05 29.60
CA VAL A 326 -7.57 0.04 28.19
C VAL A 326 -6.69 1.02 27.44
N SER A 327 -5.89 0.53 26.49
CA SER A 327 -4.89 1.33 25.79
C SER A 327 -5.07 1.27 24.27
N GLN A 328 -5.08 2.45 23.64
CA GLN A 328 -5.14 2.60 22.18
C GLN A 328 -3.81 3.07 21.58
N GLY A 329 -3.24 4.18 22.06
CA GLY A 329 -2.00 4.75 21.53
C GLY A 329 -1.53 6.01 22.26
N PHE A 330 -0.39 6.56 21.82
CA PHE A 330 0.27 7.76 22.35
C PHE A 330 0.07 8.95 21.42
N GLU A 331 0.08 10.17 21.97
CA GLU A 331 0.09 11.41 21.19
C GLU A 331 1.43 11.59 20.47
N GLU A 332 1.43 11.28 19.18
CA GLU A 332 2.63 11.24 18.35
C GLU A 332 3.29 12.59 18.11
N TYR A 333 2.57 13.71 18.23
CA TYR A 333 3.12 15.05 18.03
C TYR A 333 3.45 15.76 19.35
N GLY A 334 3.16 15.15 20.50
CA GLY A 334 3.46 15.71 21.83
C GLY A 334 4.94 16.06 22.05
N PRO A 335 5.90 15.28 21.50
CA PRO A 335 7.32 15.61 21.58
C PRO A 335 7.80 16.81 20.75
N TYR A 336 6.92 17.46 19.96
CA TYR A 336 7.29 18.55 19.05
C TYR A 336 6.54 19.84 19.37
N ASP A 337 7.14 20.98 19.05
CA ASP A 337 6.49 22.28 19.17
C ASP A 337 5.47 22.48 18.03
N GLN A 338 4.21 22.29 18.37
CA GLN A 338 3.07 22.40 17.47
C GLN A 338 2.74 23.86 17.08
N HIS A 339 3.37 24.87 17.69
CA HIS A 339 3.23 26.25 17.20
C HIS A 339 3.68 26.37 15.73
N TYR A 340 4.66 25.56 15.33
CA TYR A 340 5.17 25.52 13.96
C TYR A 340 4.26 24.80 12.97
N TRP A 341 3.05 24.37 13.33
CA TRP A 341 2.02 24.17 12.31
C TRP A 341 1.64 25.50 11.65
N GLY A 342 1.76 26.63 12.37
CA GLY A 342 1.51 27.98 11.85
C GLY A 342 0.05 28.36 11.73
N ASP A 343 -0.86 27.61 12.37
CA ASP A 343 -2.31 27.78 12.23
C ASP A 343 -2.81 29.16 12.72
N SER A 344 -2.03 29.87 13.53
CA SER A 344 -2.33 31.24 13.97
C SER A 344 -1.84 32.34 13.01
N LEU A 345 -1.06 32.03 11.97
CA LEU A 345 -0.48 33.05 11.08
C LEU A 345 -1.47 33.53 10.02
N ASN A 346 -1.91 32.61 9.17
CA ASN A 346 -2.99 32.79 8.22
C ASN A 346 -3.79 31.49 8.26
N PRO A 347 -4.73 31.34 9.21
CA PRO A 347 -5.46 30.09 9.38
C PRO A 347 -6.14 29.69 8.06
N PRO A 348 -6.06 28.41 7.66
CA PRO A 348 -6.83 27.90 6.54
C PRO A 348 -8.31 28.25 6.73
N ARG A 349 -8.85 29.03 5.80
CA ARG A 349 -10.27 29.39 5.81
C ARG A 349 -11.17 28.23 5.36
N ARG A 350 -10.57 27.24 4.69
CA ARG A 350 -11.21 26.00 4.27
C ARG A 350 -10.38 24.78 4.63
N SER A 351 -11.07 23.74 5.10
CA SER A 351 -10.52 22.38 5.24
C SER A 351 -11.46 21.35 4.65
N LEU A 352 -10.90 20.37 3.93
CA LEU A 352 -11.63 19.26 3.33
C LEU A 352 -11.43 17.99 4.16
N ARG A 353 -12.45 17.14 4.24
CA ARG A 353 -12.40 15.91 5.05
C ARG A 353 -11.62 14.84 4.29
N MET A 354 -10.57 14.28 4.90
CA MET A 354 -9.85 13.15 4.31
C MET A 354 -10.75 11.95 3.95
N PRO A 355 -11.73 11.56 4.79
CA PRO A 355 -12.62 10.43 4.47
C PRO A 355 -13.56 10.64 3.28
N THR A 356 -13.80 11.89 2.87
CA THR A 356 -14.67 12.23 1.73
C THR A 356 -13.97 13.10 0.70
N ILE A 357 -12.64 13.01 0.61
CA ILE A 357 -11.82 13.98 -0.13
C ILE A 357 -12.20 14.10 -1.60
N GLY A 358 -12.59 13.00 -2.25
CA GLY A 358 -13.04 13.03 -3.64
C GLY A 358 -14.29 13.89 -3.81
N GLU A 359 -15.31 13.67 -2.99
CA GLU A 359 -16.54 14.47 -2.96
C GLU A 359 -16.27 15.93 -2.60
N ASP A 360 -15.48 16.15 -1.54
CA ASP A 360 -15.20 17.50 -1.03
C ASP A 360 -14.41 18.35 -2.04
N ILE A 361 -13.54 17.75 -2.87
CA ILE A 361 -12.86 18.45 -3.96
C ILE A 361 -13.85 18.78 -5.10
N LEU A 362 -14.68 17.82 -5.51
CA LEU A 362 -15.64 18.00 -6.61
C LEU A 362 -16.68 19.07 -6.31
N ASN A 363 -17.09 19.20 -5.05
CA ASN A 363 -18.09 20.18 -4.61
C ASN A 363 -17.48 21.52 -4.15
N ALA A 364 -16.16 21.66 -4.19
CA ALA A 364 -15.54 22.96 -3.94
C ALA A 364 -15.79 23.86 -5.16
N HIS A 365 -16.64 24.89 -4.99
CA HIS A 365 -16.96 25.85 -6.06
C HIS A 365 -16.56 27.30 -5.71
N GLU A 366 -16.38 27.61 -4.42
CA GLU A 366 -16.10 28.97 -3.96
C GLU A 366 -14.84 28.98 -3.06
N PRO A 367 -13.63 29.14 -3.64
CA PRO A 367 -13.29 28.90 -5.06
C PRO A 367 -13.15 27.39 -5.36
N PRO A 368 -13.13 26.95 -6.63
CA PRO A 368 -12.79 25.56 -6.95
C PRO A 368 -11.34 25.21 -6.60
N ILE A 369 -11.07 23.93 -6.37
CA ILE A 369 -9.69 23.45 -6.21
C ILE A 369 -9.03 23.39 -7.59
N ARG A 370 -8.12 24.33 -7.83
CA ARG A 370 -7.37 24.47 -9.10
C ARG A 370 -6.00 23.80 -9.04
N MET A 371 -5.39 23.74 -7.85
CA MET A 371 -4.11 23.07 -7.65
C MET A 371 -4.12 22.13 -6.46
N ILE A 372 -3.47 20.98 -6.59
CA ILE A 372 -3.28 20.02 -5.50
C ILE A 372 -1.78 19.75 -5.32
N TYR A 373 -1.27 19.91 -4.10
CA TYR A 373 0.09 19.56 -3.72
C TYR A 373 0.02 18.39 -2.73
N VAL A 374 0.64 17.26 -3.07
CA VAL A 374 0.58 16.02 -2.28
C VAL A 374 1.96 15.65 -1.72
N THR A 375 2.02 15.39 -0.41
CA THR A 375 3.19 14.88 0.31
C THR A 375 2.82 13.67 1.18
N ALA A 376 3.80 12.80 1.44
CA ALA A 376 3.68 11.64 2.32
C ALA A 376 2.40 10.78 2.13
N SER A 377 1.89 10.66 0.89
CA SER A 377 0.59 10.01 0.62
C SER A 377 0.47 9.43 -0.79
N ASN A 378 -0.51 8.57 -0.99
CA ASN A 378 -1.04 8.17 -2.30
C ASN A 378 -2.58 8.21 -2.22
N PRO A 379 -3.20 9.42 -2.25
CA PRO A 379 -4.62 9.60 -2.02
C PRO A 379 -5.50 8.85 -3.02
N VAL A 380 -5.09 8.78 -4.30
CA VAL A 380 -5.87 8.08 -5.33
C VAL A 380 -5.98 6.59 -5.05
N CYS A 381 -4.93 5.97 -4.48
CA CYS A 381 -5.02 4.57 -4.05
C CYS A 381 -5.74 4.41 -2.71
N MET A 382 -5.41 5.26 -1.73
CA MET A 382 -5.67 4.99 -0.32
C MET A 382 -6.98 5.57 0.22
N ALA A 383 -7.51 6.65 -0.35
CA ALA A 383 -8.78 7.22 0.09
C ALA A 383 -9.96 6.35 -0.38
N PRO A 384 -11.08 6.33 0.39
CA PRO A 384 -12.29 5.62 -0.02
C PRO A 384 -12.89 6.25 -1.28
N ASN A 385 -13.70 5.47 -1.99
CA ASN A 385 -14.26 5.86 -3.29
C ASN A 385 -13.17 6.33 -4.24
N SER A 386 -12.11 5.53 -4.38
CA SER A 386 -10.90 5.93 -5.08
C SER A 386 -11.12 6.31 -6.55
N GLY A 387 -12.17 5.78 -7.19
CA GLY A 387 -12.60 6.22 -8.53
C GLY A 387 -13.05 7.69 -8.54
N LYS A 388 -13.85 8.11 -7.55
CA LYS A 388 -14.23 9.53 -7.38
C LYS A 388 -13.03 10.40 -7.05
N VAL A 389 -12.08 9.91 -6.26
CA VAL A 389 -10.83 10.63 -5.97
C VAL A 389 -9.99 10.83 -7.23
N ALA A 390 -9.85 9.80 -8.07
CA ALA A 390 -9.18 9.92 -9.37
C ALA A 390 -9.87 10.95 -10.28
N GLN A 391 -11.21 10.97 -10.30
CA GLN A 391 -11.99 11.98 -11.02
C GLN A 391 -11.70 13.39 -10.50
N ALA A 392 -11.74 13.58 -9.18
CA ALA A 392 -11.48 14.85 -8.52
C ALA A 392 -10.07 15.40 -8.84
N PHE A 393 -9.05 14.53 -8.76
CA PHE A 393 -7.67 14.89 -9.09
C PHE A 393 -7.50 15.25 -10.57
N SER A 394 -8.30 14.66 -11.46
CA SER A 394 -8.25 14.94 -12.90
C SER A 394 -8.88 16.29 -13.28
N GLN A 395 -9.67 16.92 -12.40
CA GLN A 395 -10.26 18.24 -12.64
C GLN A 395 -9.34 19.39 -12.23
N ALA A 396 -8.34 19.13 -11.38
CA ALA A 396 -7.37 20.14 -11.00
C ALA A 396 -6.51 20.56 -12.21
N GLU A 397 -6.27 21.86 -12.35
CA GLU A 397 -5.44 22.43 -13.41
C GLU A 397 -3.96 22.06 -13.28
N PHE A 398 -3.50 21.85 -12.04
CA PHE A 398 -2.10 21.55 -11.75
C PHE A 398 -1.96 20.67 -10.50
N VAL A 399 -1.19 19.60 -10.60
CA VAL A 399 -0.99 18.64 -9.51
C VAL A 399 0.49 18.40 -9.31
N VAL A 400 0.97 18.57 -8.09
CA VAL A 400 2.35 18.32 -7.67
C VAL A 400 2.35 17.11 -6.75
N TYR A 401 3.17 16.12 -7.07
CA TYR A 401 3.25 14.88 -6.31
C TYR A 401 4.68 14.61 -5.84
N SER A 402 4.88 14.52 -4.52
CA SER A 402 6.12 14.05 -3.89
C SER A 402 6.01 12.56 -3.57
N GLY A 403 6.95 11.75 -4.06
CA GLY A 403 6.89 10.30 -3.87
C GLY A 403 8.17 9.57 -4.30
N HIS A 404 8.14 8.23 -4.19
CA HIS A 404 9.24 7.35 -4.60
C HIS A 404 8.99 6.66 -5.95
N PHE A 405 7.73 6.36 -6.28
CA PHE A 405 7.34 5.53 -7.42
C PHE A 405 6.25 6.21 -8.23
N MET A 406 6.18 5.91 -9.53
CA MET A 406 5.05 6.30 -10.38
C MET A 406 3.83 5.48 -9.99
N ASP A 407 3.14 5.85 -8.92
CA ASP A 407 1.94 5.16 -8.42
C ASP A 407 0.64 5.79 -8.95
N ASP A 408 -0.52 5.37 -8.43
CA ASP A 408 -1.83 5.86 -8.90
C ASP A 408 -2.00 7.38 -8.77
N THR A 409 -1.37 8.04 -7.78
CA THR A 409 -1.47 9.51 -7.68
C THR A 409 -0.59 10.21 -8.72
N ALA A 410 0.56 9.62 -9.05
CA ALA A 410 1.44 10.14 -10.10
C ALA A 410 0.75 10.19 -11.47
N ASP A 411 -0.20 9.30 -11.76
CA ASP A 411 -0.96 9.31 -13.02
C ASP A 411 -1.77 10.60 -13.24
N HIS A 412 -2.09 11.34 -12.17
CA HIS A 412 -2.77 12.63 -12.20
C HIS A 412 -1.83 13.84 -12.03
N ALA A 413 -0.55 13.61 -11.78
CA ALA A 413 0.43 14.66 -11.51
C ALA A 413 0.94 15.35 -12.78
N HIS A 414 1.30 16.62 -12.67
CA HIS A 414 1.99 17.40 -13.70
C HIS A 414 3.49 17.54 -13.38
N VAL A 415 3.82 17.54 -12.08
CA VAL A 415 5.18 17.52 -11.56
C VAL A 415 5.32 16.36 -10.57
N PHE A 416 6.38 15.58 -10.75
CA PHE A 416 6.81 14.56 -9.79
C PHE A 416 8.10 15.04 -9.11
N LEU A 417 8.10 15.08 -7.77
CA LEU A 417 9.25 15.44 -6.96
C LEU A 417 9.81 14.17 -6.28
N PRO A 418 11.03 13.74 -6.63
CA PRO A 418 11.61 12.52 -6.06
C PRO A 418 11.99 12.73 -4.59
N ALA A 419 11.33 12.02 -3.70
CA ALA A 419 11.58 12.09 -2.27
C ALA A 419 12.73 11.17 -1.83
N THR A 420 13.47 11.62 -0.82
CA THR A 420 14.35 10.76 -0.03
C THR A 420 13.55 9.74 0.76
N THR A 421 14.15 8.58 0.95
CA THR A 421 13.81 7.66 2.04
C THR A 421 14.41 8.20 3.33
N PHE A 422 13.86 7.81 4.49
CA PHE A 422 14.39 8.20 5.79
C PHE A 422 15.88 7.89 6.03
N LEU A 423 16.48 6.99 5.24
CA LEU A 423 17.91 6.65 5.34
C LEU A 423 18.83 7.68 4.66
N GLU A 424 18.26 8.61 3.92
CA GLU A 424 18.96 9.64 3.13
C GLU A 424 18.82 11.04 3.73
N GLU A 425 18.12 11.18 4.85
CA GLU A 425 17.83 12.47 5.48
C GLU A 425 18.07 12.46 7.00
N GLN A 426 17.99 13.65 7.60
CA GLN A 426 18.11 13.85 9.04
C GLN A 426 16.80 14.41 9.59
N ASP A 427 16.27 13.81 10.66
CA ASP A 427 15.04 14.25 11.31
C ASP A 427 14.88 13.62 12.71
N VAL A 428 13.73 13.80 13.36
CA VAL A 428 13.36 13.17 14.63
C VAL A 428 12.00 12.48 14.50
N MET A 429 11.91 11.24 15.00
CA MET A 429 10.74 10.38 14.89
C MET A 429 10.17 10.03 16.28
N ALA A 430 8.90 10.33 16.49
CA ALA A 430 8.12 9.93 17.65
C ALA A 430 7.11 8.83 17.27
N SER A 431 6.75 8.00 18.25
CA SER A 431 5.86 6.86 18.03
C SER A 431 4.45 7.15 18.54
N TYR A 432 3.46 6.58 17.86
CA TYR A 432 2.08 6.53 18.33
C TYR A 432 1.75 5.25 19.12
N GLY A 433 2.69 4.30 19.19
CA GLY A 433 2.53 3.05 19.94
C GLY A 433 3.36 2.96 21.22
N HIS A 434 4.28 3.89 21.44
CA HIS A 434 5.12 4.00 22.65
C HIS A 434 5.67 5.42 22.81
N ASN A 435 6.19 5.75 24.00
CA ASN A 435 6.76 7.06 24.34
C ASN A 435 8.28 7.17 24.09
N TYR A 436 8.84 6.35 23.21
CA TYR A 436 10.24 6.52 22.80
C TYR A 436 10.30 7.39 21.55
N VAL A 437 11.24 8.33 21.57
CA VAL A 437 11.57 9.23 20.46
C VAL A 437 12.99 8.89 20.01
N GLY A 438 13.23 8.82 18.71
CA GLY A 438 14.53 8.47 18.16
C GLY A 438 14.94 9.42 17.04
N ALA A 439 16.25 9.57 16.85
CA ALA A 439 16.78 10.30 15.70
C ALA A 439 16.58 9.49 14.40
N VAL A 440 16.28 10.21 13.33
CA VAL A 440 16.45 9.75 11.96
C VAL A 440 17.82 10.25 11.54
N ASN A 441 18.84 9.41 11.67
CA ASN A 441 20.18 9.76 11.23
C ASN A 441 20.37 9.37 9.77
N GLN A 442 20.94 10.28 8.99
CA GLN A 442 21.28 10.04 7.59
C GLN A 442 22.32 8.92 7.50
N ALA A 443 21.94 7.80 6.88
CA ALA A 443 22.82 6.65 6.71
C ALA A 443 23.62 6.72 5.40
N ILE A 444 22.99 7.20 4.33
CA ILE A 444 23.59 7.32 2.99
C ILE A 444 23.29 8.70 2.41
N ALA A 445 24.07 9.13 1.42
CA ALA A 445 23.70 10.29 0.61
C ALA A 445 22.40 10.01 -0.18
N PRO A 446 21.59 11.03 -0.50
CA PRO A 446 20.44 10.86 -1.37
C PRO A 446 20.80 10.17 -2.68
N VAL A 447 20.04 9.14 -3.06
CA VAL A 447 20.22 8.44 -4.32
C VAL A 447 19.71 9.32 -5.47
N GLY A 448 20.59 9.57 -6.44
CA GLY A 448 20.29 10.45 -7.57
C GLY A 448 20.10 11.89 -7.13
N LEU A 449 19.01 12.53 -7.55
CA LEU A 449 18.64 13.91 -7.21
C LEU A 449 17.47 13.98 -6.21
N CYS A 450 17.20 12.89 -5.48
CA CYS A 450 16.18 12.88 -4.43
C CYS A 450 16.44 13.98 -3.38
N ARG A 451 15.37 14.57 -2.85
CA ARG A 451 15.43 15.54 -1.74
C ARG A 451 14.41 15.19 -0.66
N SER A 452 14.70 15.56 0.58
CA SER A 452 13.68 15.49 1.63
C SER A 452 12.63 16.55 1.38
N GLU A 453 11.39 16.26 1.76
CA GLU A 453 10.28 17.22 1.61
C GLU A 453 10.61 18.55 2.31
N PHE A 454 11.30 18.53 3.45
CA PHE A 454 11.83 19.75 4.08
C PHE A 454 12.70 20.55 3.10
N HIS A 455 13.68 19.92 2.45
CA HIS A 455 14.54 20.61 1.47
C HIS A 455 13.76 21.07 0.23
N MET A 456 12.72 20.34 -0.18
CA MET A 456 11.85 20.77 -1.28
C MET A 456 11.16 22.10 -0.93
N PHE A 457 10.54 22.21 0.25
CA PHE A 457 9.91 23.45 0.70
C PHE A 457 10.91 24.54 1.03
N HIS A 458 12.08 24.18 1.59
CA HIS A 458 13.17 25.10 1.88
C HIS A 458 13.65 25.83 0.62
N ASP A 459 13.80 25.10 -0.50
CA ASP A 459 14.24 25.69 -1.77
C ASP A 459 13.10 26.34 -2.54
N LEU A 460 11.87 25.84 -2.40
CA LEU A 460 10.68 26.50 -2.94
C LEU A 460 10.46 27.87 -2.28
N ALA A 461 10.73 28.00 -0.97
CA ALA A 461 10.56 29.25 -0.22
C ALA A 461 11.37 30.41 -0.78
N VAL A 462 12.49 30.16 -1.48
CA VAL A 462 13.30 31.18 -2.17
C VAL A 462 12.46 32.04 -3.12
N ARG A 463 11.40 31.46 -3.69
CA ARG A 463 10.54 32.13 -4.67
C ARG A 463 9.45 33.00 -4.02
N PHE A 464 9.45 33.15 -2.69
CA PHE A 464 8.42 33.89 -1.95
C PHE A 464 9.00 34.89 -0.95
N PRO A 465 8.26 35.96 -0.59
CA PRO A 465 8.75 37.00 0.32
C PRO A 465 9.09 36.52 1.75
N PHE A 466 8.61 35.34 2.16
CA PHE A 466 8.88 34.76 3.48
C PHE A 466 10.13 33.88 3.51
N ALA A 467 10.96 33.89 2.47
CA ALA A 467 12.16 33.05 2.35
C ALA A 467 13.06 33.10 3.59
N GLU A 468 13.39 34.29 4.10
CA GLU A 468 14.29 34.45 5.25
C GLU A 468 13.74 33.80 6.53
N ARG A 469 12.42 33.76 6.69
CA ARG A 469 11.75 33.14 7.83
C ARG A 469 11.79 31.61 7.77
N PHE A 470 11.77 31.04 6.56
CA PHE A 470 11.70 29.59 6.37
C PHE A 470 13.09 28.95 6.15
N ARG A 471 14.00 29.65 5.47
CA ARG A 471 15.32 29.14 5.07
C ARG A 471 16.35 29.20 6.18
N ARG A 472 16.12 28.39 7.19
CA ARG A 472 17.02 28.18 8.33
C ARG A 472 17.69 26.81 8.23
N PRO A 473 18.92 26.65 8.76
CA PRO A 473 19.58 25.36 8.85
C PRO A 473 18.71 24.28 9.51
N VAL A 474 18.84 23.03 9.05
CA VAL A 474 18.12 21.87 9.61
C VAL A 474 18.30 21.77 11.13
N ARG A 475 19.53 21.96 11.63
CA ARG A 475 19.84 21.89 13.06
C ARG A 475 19.09 22.93 13.88
N ASP A 476 18.89 24.13 13.34
CA ASP A 476 18.15 25.22 14.01
C ASP A 476 16.64 24.92 14.04
N TRP A 477 16.11 24.37 12.95
CA TRP A 477 14.72 23.94 12.92
C TRP A 477 14.46 22.76 13.86
N LEU A 478 15.29 21.73 13.84
CA LEU A 478 15.18 20.62 14.77
C LEU A 478 15.37 21.06 16.21
N HIS A 479 16.25 22.03 16.47
CA HIS A 479 16.34 22.67 17.77
C HIS A 479 14.97 23.25 18.12
N ASP A 480 14.40 24.18 17.37
CA ASP A 480 13.15 24.81 17.81
C ASP A 480 11.97 23.82 17.90
N LEU A 481 11.81 22.93 16.91
CA LEU A 481 10.76 21.92 16.90
C LEU A 481 10.87 20.94 18.07
N CYS A 482 12.08 20.57 18.48
CA CYS A 482 12.28 19.65 19.60
C CYS A 482 12.40 20.37 20.96
N ALA A 483 11.95 21.61 21.07
CA ALA A 483 11.95 22.33 22.36
C ALA A 483 11.28 21.55 23.49
N PRO A 484 10.14 20.84 23.29
CA PRO A 484 9.56 19.97 24.32
C PRO A 484 10.49 18.85 24.78
N LEU A 485 11.24 18.21 23.87
CA LEU A 485 12.24 17.19 24.22
C LEU A 485 13.37 17.77 25.09
N ARG A 486 13.89 18.95 24.71
CA ARG A 486 14.96 19.62 25.46
C ARG A 486 14.52 20.07 26.85
N ALA A 487 13.27 20.51 27.00
CA ALA A 487 12.71 20.84 28.30
C ALA A 487 12.72 19.63 29.27
N HIS A 488 12.76 18.41 28.73
CA HIS A 488 12.90 17.16 29.47
C HIS A 488 14.33 16.58 29.48
N GLY A 489 15.34 17.38 29.12
CA GLY A 489 16.75 17.03 29.25
C GLY A 489 17.33 16.21 28.08
N CYS A 490 16.63 16.12 26.95
CA CYS A 490 17.17 15.50 25.73
C CYS A 490 17.54 16.55 24.68
N ASP A 491 18.83 16.74 24.43
CA ASP A 491 19.29 17.47 23.24
C ASP A 491 19.38 16.57 22.00
N LEU A 492 19.66 17.19 20.85
CA LEU A 492 19.74 16.48 19.57
C LEU A 492 20.97 15.56 19.48
N ASP A 493 22.08 15.91 20.14
CA ASP A 493 23.31 15.14 20.08
C ASP A 493 23.18 13.85 20.91
N ALA A 494 22.49 13.89 22.06
CA ALA A 494 22.10 12.71 22.83
C ALA A 494 21.14 11.80 22.03
N LEU A 495 20.13 12.40 21.38
CA LEU A 495 19.13 11.66 20.60
C LEU A 495 19.72 10.98 19.36
N ALA A 496 20.76 11.57 18.76
CA ALA A 496 21.49 10.99 17.63
C ALA A 496 22.15 9.65 17.98
N ASN A 497 22.43 9.39 19.27
CA ASN A 497 23.13 8.20 19.73
C ASN A 497 22.21 7.14 20.35
N ALA A 498 21.06 7.54 20.90
CA ALA A 498 20.13 6.62 21.56
C ALA A 498 18.69 7.15 21.54
N ALA A 499 17.72 6.23 21.56
CA ALA A 499 16.32 6.59 21.73
C ALA A 499 16.08 7.21 23.12
N PHE A 500 15.38 8.34 23.16
CA PHE A 500 14.98 9.02 24.37
C PHE A 500 13.58 8.57 24.81
N ARG A 501 13.41 8.32 26.11
CA ARG A 501 12.10 8.01 26.68
C ARG A 501 11.41 9.32 27.07
N TYR A 502 10.46 9.76 26.25
CA TYR A 502 9.66 10.93 26.55
C TYR A 502 8.79 10.68 27.78
N PRO A 503 8.69 11.64 28.73
CA PRO A 503 7.88 11.46 29.93
C PRO A 503 6.43 11.12 29.57
N ALA A 504 5.97 9.98 30.07
CA ALA A 504 4.59 9.55 30.04
C ALA A 504 4.33 8.66 31.26
N PRO A 505 3.08 8.58 31.77
CA PRO A 505 2.76 7.70 32.88
C PRO A 505 3.07 6.23 32.56
N MET A 506 3.71 5.52 33.49
CA MET A 506 3.85 4.06 33.40
C MET A 506 2.47 3.39 33.47
N VAL A 507 1.67 3.85 34.43
CA VAL A 507 0.29 3.43 34.69
C VAL A 507 -0.58 4.68 34.62
N PRO A 508 -1.32 4.92 33.52
CA PRO A 508 -2.22 6.05 33.41
C PRO A 508 -3.37 5.94 34.41
N TYR A 509 -3.88 7.09 34.87
CA TYR A 509 -5.05 7.18 35.77
C TYR A 509 -4.89 6.42 37.10
N ALA A 510 -3.65 6.26 37.59
CA ALA A 510 -3.36 5.55 38.84
C ALA A 510 -4.04 6.21 40.06
N ASP A 511 -4.13 7.54 40.03
CA ASP A 511 -4.81 8.38 41.03
C ASP A 511 -6.33 8.48 40.82
N LYS A 512 -6.86 7.86 39.76
CA LYS A 512 -8.27 7.90 39.37
C LYS A 512 -8.79 9.31 39.05
N THR A 513 -7.89 10.19 38.60
CA THR A 513 -8.24 11.50 38.04
C THR A 513 -8.19 11.44 36.52
N PHE A 514 -9.16 12.07 35.87
CA PHE A 514 -9.30 12.09 34.42
C PHE A 514 -9.31 13.52 33.91
N ALA A 515 -8.76 13.78 32.72
CA ALA A 515 -8.70 15.11 32.12
C ALA A 515 -10.07 15.55 31.54
N THR A 516 -11.16 15.06 32.11
CA THR A 516 -12.53 15.40 31.76
C THR A 516 -12.94 16.67 32.52
N PRO A 517 -13.98 17.40 32.07
CA PRO A 517 -14.45 18.58 32.79
C PRO A 517 -14.84 18.32 34.26
N SER A 518 -15.25 17.10 34.60
CA SER A 518 -15.64 16.75 35.98
C SER A 518 -14.52 16.11 36.80
N GLY A 519 -13.35 15.84 36.21
CA GLY A 519 -12.27 15.07 36.85
C GLY A 519 -12.51 13.56 36.93
N ASN A 520 -13.69 13.08 36.50
CA ASN A 520 -14.13 11.68 36.58
C ASN A 520 -14.21 11.02 35.21
N TYR A 521 -14.14 9.68 35.17
CA TYR A 521 -14.39 8.88 33.96
C TYR A 521 -15.83 9.08 33.48
N GLN A 522 -16.04 9.31 32.18
CA GLN A 522 -17.37 9.52 31.61
C GLN A 522 -17.90 8.23 30.99
N PHE A 523 -18.93 7.65 31.59
CA PHE A 523 -19.69 6.59 30.92
C PHE A 523 -20.56 7.16 29.79
N MET A 524 -20.91 6.31 28.81
CA MET A 524 -21.92 6.70 27.83
C MET A 524 -23.30 6.75 28.47
N THR A 525 -24.05 7.82 28.19
CA THR A 525 -25.40 8.05 28.73
C THR A 525 -26.50 7.76 27.73
N GLU A 526 -26.14 7.56 26.46
CA GLU A 526 -27.05 7.26 25.36
C GLU A 526 -26.46 6.14 24.49
N PHE A 527 -27.33 5.25 23.99
CA PHE A 527 -26.95 4.14 23.13
C PHE A 527 -28.09 3.79 22.17
N SER A 528 -27.78 3.79 20.88
CA SER A 528 -28.71 3.46 19.79
C SER A 528 -28.26 2.16 19.12
N PRO A 529 -28.72 0.98 19.59
CA PRO A 529 -28.24 -0.33 19.12
C PRO A 529 -28.46 -0.55 17.62
N GLU A 530 -29.54 -0.02 17.05
CA GLU A 530 -29.91 -0.15 15.65
C GLU A 530 -28.86 0.41 14.68
N LEU A 531 -28.01 1.35 15.14
CA LEU A 531 -26.95 1.93 14.33
C LEU A 531 -25.77 0.97 14.09
N LEU A 532 -25.61 -0.06 14.92
CA LEU A 532 -24.55 -1.08 14.81
C LEU A 532 -24.97 -2.31 13.99
N GLU A 533 -26.27 -2.49 13.75
CA GLU A 533 -26.84 -3.72 13.19
C GLU A 533 -27.23 -3.57 11.71
N LYS A 534 -26.50 -2.73 10.97
CA LYS A 534 -26.76 -2.50 9.55
C LYS A 534 -26.41 -3.76 8.75
N THR A 535 -27.39 -4.30 8.04
CA THR A 535 -27.20 -5.40 7.07
C THR A 535 -27.69 -4.95 5.71
N ASP A 536 -27.05 -5.45 4.66
CA ASP A 536 -27.47 -5.23 3.28
C ASP A 536 -27.64 -6.59 2.60
N PRO A 537 -28.89 -7.07 2.42
CA PRO A 537 -29.13 -8.37 1.80
C PRO A 537 -28.57 -8.49 0.37
N ALA A 538 -28.42 -7.37 -0.36
CA ALA A 538 -27.83 -7.37 -1.69
C ALA A 538 -26.30 -7.53 -1.63
N TYR A 539 -25.68 -7.16 -0.51
CA TYR A 539 -24.23 -7.21 -0.28
C TYR A 539 -23.92 -7.89 1.07
N PRO A 540 -24.08 -9.23 1.17
CA PRO A 540 -24.15 -9.93 2.45
C PRO A 540 -22.84 -10.00 3.24
N PHE A 541 -21.69 -9.70 2.64
CA PHE A 541 -20.39 -9.79 3.30
C PHE A 541 -19.88 -8.42 3.74
N ARG A 542 -19.37 -8.32 4.97
CA ARG A 542 -18.54 -7.18 5.38
C ARG A 542 -17.12 -7.38 4.84
N LEU A 543 -16.61 -6.41 4.08
CA LEU A 543 -15.24 -6.42 3.57
C LEU A 543 -14.29 -5.81 4.59
N LEU A 544 -13.37 -6.61 5.12
CA LEU A 544 -12.29 -6.16 6.00
C LEU A 544 -10.98 -6.04 5.22
N THR A 545 -10.61 -4.80 4.88
CA THR A 545 -9.33 -4.47 4.24
C THR A 545 -8.21 -4.35 5.28
N ILE A 546 -7.64 -5.47 5.70
CA ILE A 546 -6.64 -5.56 6.77
C ILE A 546 -5.26 -5.08 6.34
N ALA A 547 -4.40 -4.75 7.30
CA ALA A 547 -3.01 -4.37 7.03
C ALA A 547 -2.18 -5.58 6.51
N PRO A 548 -1.42 -5.43 5.42
CA PRO A 548 -0.59 -6.50 4.89
C PRO A 548 0.60 -6.83 5.79
N HIS A 549 1.04 -8.10 5.77
CA HIS A 549 2.21 -8.50 6.55
C HIS A 549 3.53 -7.98 5.94
N GLY A 550 3.64 -8.04 4.60
CA GLY A 550 4.87 -7.77 3.84
C GLY A 550 5.05 -6.33 3.33
N ALA A 551 4.06 -5.46 3.50
CA ALA A 551 4.09 -4.06 3.04
C ALA A 551 3.47 -3.10 4.06
N ILE A 552 3.62 -1.80 3.87
CA ILE A 552 2.84 -0.76 4.58
C ILE A 552 1.94 -0.10 3.55
N CYS A 553 0.63 -0.25 3.69
CA CYS A 553 -0.36 0.38 2.81
C CYS A 553 0.04 0.22 1.32
N SER A 554 0.08 1.32 0.56
CA SER A 554 0.45 1.37 -0.85
C SER A 554 1.94 1.52 -1.14
N GLU A 555 2.80 1.39 -0.14
CA GLU A 555 4.25 1.39 -0.31
C GLU A 555 4.75 0.07 -0.90
N ARG A 556 4.45 -0.12 -2.18
CA ARG A 556 4.88 -1.24 -3.03
C ARG A 556 5.44 -0.70 -4.33
N THR A 557 6.05 -1.54 -5.14
CA THR A 557 6.37 -1.23 -6.54
C THR A 557 5.38 -1.92 -7.47
N MET A 558 5.37 -1.59 -8.76
CA MET A 558 4.47 -2.23 -9.72
C MET A 558 4.77 -3.72 -9.85
N THR A 559 6.06 -4.10 -9.86
CA THR A 559 6.49 -5.50 -9.98
C THR A 559 6.05 -6.38 -8.80
N GLU A 560 5.87 -5.81 -7.61
CA GLU A 560 5.43 -6.52 -6.40
C GLU A 560 3.94 -6.90 -6.41
N HIS A 561 3.14 -6.39 -7.37
CA HIS A 561 1.73 -6.74 -7.48
C HIS A 561 1.54 -8.06 -8.24
N THR A 562 0.72 -8.94 -7.68
CA THR A 562 0.14 -10.09 -8.41
C THR A 562 -0.83 -9.60 -9.48
N PRO A 563 -1.23 -10.44 -10.45
CA PRO A 563 -2.22 -10.04 -11.46
C PRO A 563 -3.53 -9.55 -10.85
N LEU A 564 -4.08 -10.28 -9.87
CA LEU A 564 -5.31 -9.93 -9.17
C LEU A 564 -5.09 -9.84 -7.65
N PRO A 565 -5.87 -9.02 -6.93
CA PRO A 565 -5.91 -9.04 -5.48
C PRO A 565 -6.47 -10.37 -4.97
N VAL A 566 -6.08 -10.77 -3.76
CA VAL A 566 -6.61 -11.97 -3.10
C VAL A 566 -7.69 -11.59 -2.11
N VAL A 567 -8.82 -12.28 -2.16
CA VAL A 567 -9.89 -12.20 -1.16
C VAL A 567 -10.06 -13.54 -0.45
N ILE A 568 -10.37 -13.50 0.84
CA ILE A 568 -10.41 -14.67 1.72
C ILE A 568 -11.82 -14.84 2.27
N LEU A 569 -12.39 -16.02 2.07
CA LEU A 569 -13.73 -16.40 2.52
C LEU A 569 -13.69 -17.68 3.38
N ALA A 570 -14.74 -17.92 4.15
CA ALA A 570 -14.92 -19.19 4.84
C ALA A 570 -15.15 -20.33 3.82
N PRO A 571 -14.51 -21.51 3.99
CA PRO A 571 -14.66 -22.64 3.06
C PRO A 571 -16.11 -23.09 2.86
N ALA A 572 -16.89 -23.16 3.94
CA ALA A 572 -18.30 -23.54 3.87
C ALA A 572 -19.13 -22.54 3.06
N GLU A 573 -18.80 -21.25 3.14
CA GLU A 573 -19.51 -20.20 2.42
C GLU A 573 -19.12 -20.16 0.94
N ALA A 574 -17.84 -20.38 0.62
CA ALA A 574 -17.41 -20.60 -0.76
C ALA A 574 -18.13 -21.79 -1.39
N ALA A 575 -18.20 -22.93 -0.69
CA ALA A 575 -18.91 -24.12 -1.15
C ALA A 575 -20.42 -23.87 -1.37
N ARG A 576 -21.07 -23.11 -0.48
CA ARG A 576 -22.49 -22.71 -0.61
C ARG A 576 -22.75 -21.90 -1.88
N GLN A 577 -21.76 -21.13 -2.34
CA GLN A 577 -21.82 -20.34 -3.57
C GLN A 577 -21.30 -21.09 -4.81
N GLY A 578 -20.90 -22.35 -4.68
CA GLY A 578 -20.32 -23.12 -5.78
C GLY A 578 -18.92 -22.64 -6.19
N LEU A 579 -18.20 -21.97 -5.29
CA LEU A 579 -16.87 -21.41 -5.53
C LEU A 579 -15.79 -22.30 -4.91
N ALA A 580 -14.66 -22.43 -5.61
CA ALA A 580 -13.47 -23.15 -5.18
C ALA A 580 -12.27 -22.22 -4.92
N GLN A 581 -11.31 -22.71 -4.13
CA GLN A 581 -10.04 -22.00 -3.96
C GLN A 581 -9.31 -21.85 -5.30
N GLY A 582 -8.83 -20.65 -5.59
CA GLY A 582 -8.15 -20.29 -6.82
C GLY A 582 -9.08 -19.72 -7.89
N ASP A 583 -10.40 -19.79 -7.70
CA ASP A 583 -11.35 -19.20 -8.64
C ASP A 583 -11.16 -17.68 -8.74
N THR A 584 -11.35 -17.16 -9.95
CA THR A 584 -11.49 -15.73 -10.16
C THR A 584 -12.94 -15.33 -9.91
N VAL A 585 -13.14 -14.41 -8.98
CA VAL A 585 -14.45 -13.91 -8.56
C VAL A 585 -14.55 -12.42 -8.86
N THR A 586 -15.79 -11.94 -9.05
CA THR A 586 -16.11 -10.52 -9.04
C THR A 586 -16.59 -10.15 -7.63
N VAL A 587 -15.94 -9.17 -7.02
CA VAL A 587 -16.36 -8.59 -5.74
C VAL A 587 -17.00 -7.25 -6.02
N ARG A 588 -18.27 -7.09 -5.64
CA ARG A 588 -19.10 -5.92 -5.96
C ARG A 588 -19.63 -5.26 -4.71
N SER A 589 -19.66 -3.93 -4.70
CA SER A 589 -20.38 -3.12 -3.72
C SER A 589 -21.31 -2.14 -4.42
N ALA A 590 -22.03 -1.32 -3.65
CA ALA A 590 -22.89 -0.27 -4.18
C ALA A 590 -22.17 0.81 -5.01
N VAL A 591 -20.84 0.92 -4.93
CA VAL A 591 -20.06 1.97 -5.61
C VAL A 591 -19.03 1.45 -6.61
N GLY A 592 -18.83 0.14 -6.72
CA GLY A 592 -17.86 -0.41 -7.65
C GLY A 592 -17.78 -1.93 -7.67
N ALA A 593 -16.94 -2.44 -8.55
CA ALA A 593 -16.61 -3.86 -8.64
C ALA A 593 -15.13 -4.06 -8.99
N ILE A 594 -14.55 -5.16 -8.51
CA ILE A 594 -13.19 -5.58 -8.86
C ILE A 594 -13.15 -7.09 -9.09
N ARG A 595 -12.18 -7.56 -9.86
CA ARG A 595 -11.85 -8.99 -9.96
C ARG A 595 -10.84 -9.36 -8.88
N ALA A 596 -10.96 -10.56 -8.33
CA ALA A 596 -10.05 -11.06 -7.31
C ALA A 596 -9.86 -12.58 -7.43
N THR A 597 -8.75 -13.09 -6.91
CA THR A 597 -8.55 -14.53 -6.70
C THR A 597 -9.12 -14.91 -5.35
N LEU A 598 -10.02 -15.90 -5.32
CA LEU A 598 -10.59 -16.44 -4.09
C LEU A 598 -9.61 -17.38 -3.40
N ARG A 599 -9.40 -17.15 -2.11
CA ARG A 599 -8.77 -18.11 -1.20
C ARG A 599 -9.76 -18.49 -0.10
N THR A 600 -9.73 -19.73 0.34
CA THR A 600 -10.53 -20.15 1.50
C THR A 600 -9.64 -20.28 2.73
N GLN A 601 -10.18 -19.99 3.91
CA GLN A 601 -9.42 -20.11 5.16
C GLN A 601 -10.28 -20.70 6.27
N GLN A 602 -9.83 -21.83 6.82
CA GLN A 602 -10.47 -22.45 7.98
C GLN A 602 -10.49 -21.48 9.16
N GLY A 603 -11.61 -21.44 9.87
CA GLY A 603 -11.82 -20.52 10.99
C GLY A 603 -12.12 -19.06 10.59
N GLN A 604 -12.18 -18.71 9.30
CA GLN A 604 -12.72 -17.42 8.87
C GLN A 604 -14.23 -17.37 9.10
N ARG A 605 -14.74 -16.22 9.53
CA ARG A 605 -16.17 -16.01 9.80
C ARG A 605 -16.98 -16.00 8.49
N PRO A 606 -18.17 -16.64 8.41
CA PRO A 606 -18.94 -16.76 7.16
C PRO A 606 -19.45 -15.47 6.55
N ASP A 607 -19.75 -14.44 7.36
CA ASP A 607 -20.31 -13.15 6.93
C ASP A 607 -19.22 -12.08 6.63
N VAL A 608 -17.96 -12.49 6.57
CA VAL A 608 -16.81 -11.61 6.39
C VAL A 608 -15.94 -12.04 5.21
N LEU A 609 -15.65 -11.08 4.34
CA LEU A 609 -14.63 -11.20 3.30
C LEU A 609 -13.38 -10.43 3.73
N VAL A 610 -12.20 -11.06 3.71
CA VAL A 610 -10.94 -10.40 4.11
C VAL A 610 -10.05 -10.17 2.90
N ALA A 611 -9.44 -8.98 2.81
CA ALA A 611 -8.45 -8.65 1.79
C ALA A 611 -7.32 -7.79 2.38
N GLU A 612 -6.13 -7.85 1.82
CA GLU A 612 -5.04 -6.94 2.21
C GLU A 612 -5.19 -5.57 1.54
N ARG A 613 -5.13 -4.48 2.31
CA ARG A 613 -5.21 -3.12 1.78
C ARG A 613 -3.94 -2.66 1.07
N GLY A 614 -4.08 -1.64 0.23
CA GLY A 614 -2.96 -0.85 -0.33
C GLY A 614 -2.42 -1.30 -1.68
N GLY A 615 -3.01 -2.31 -2.33
CA GLY A 615 -2.63 -2.60 -3.71
C GLY A 615 -3.13 -1.51 -4.68
N TRP A 616 -2.29 -1.17 -5.66
CA TRP A 616 -2.53 -0.05 -6.58
C TRP A 616 -3.72 -0.29 -7.51
N MET A 617 -4.43 0.78 -7.86
CA MET A 617 -5.57 0.74 -8.77
C MET A 617 -5.15 0.28 -10.17
N LYS A 618 -4.09 0.86 -10.72
CA LYS A 618 -3.57 0.52 -12.05
C LYS A 618 -3.01 -0.91 -12.16
N ALA A 619 -2.67 -1.50 -11.02
CA ALA A 619 -2.28 -2.91 -10.91
C ALA A 619 -3.47 -3.88 -10.82
N GLY A 620 -4.71 -3.36 -10.82
CA GLY A 620 -5.94 -4.15 -10.66
C GLY A 620 -6.36 -4.40 -9.20
N HIS A 621 -5.64 -3.85 -8.22
CA HIS A 621 -5.82 -4.18 -6.79
C HIS A 621 -6.64 -3.15 -5.99
N GLY A 622 -7.08 -2.05 -6.59
CA GLY A 622 -7.73 -0.92 -5.91
C GLY A 622 -9.05 -1.27 -5.18
N LEU A 623 -8.95 -1.87 -4.00
CA LEU A 623 -10.07 -2.29 -3.13
C LEU A 623 -10.93 -1.11 -2.65
N ASN A 624 -10.33 0.06 -2.50
CA ASN A 624 -11.04 1.27 -2.10
C ASN A 624 -12.04 1.79 -3.15
N ARG A 625 -12.07 1.19 -4.36
CA ARG A 625 -13.16 1.40 -5.33
C ARG A 625 -14.48 0.78 -4.87
N LEU A 626 -14.42 -0.19 -3.95
CA LEU A 626 -15.59 -0.81 -3.34
C LEU A 626 -16.08 -0.02 -2.13
N THR A 627 -15.24 0.82 -1.53
CA THR A 627 -15.52 1.52 -0.28
C THR A 627 -16.20 2.85 -0.54
N ARG A 628 -17.32 3.10 0.14
CA ARG A 628 -18.01 4.40 0.12
C ARG A 628 -17.20 5.45 0.88
N ASP A 629 -17.21 6.66 0.37
CA ASP A 629 -16.68 7.84 1.04
C ASP A 629 -17.62 8.27 2.19
N LEU A 630 -17.22 7.93 3.41
CA LEU A 630 -17.96 8.18 4.64
C LEU A 630 -17.00 8.66 5.73
N ALA A 631 -17.49 9.41 6.70
CA ALA A 631 -16.75 9.79 7.90
C ALA A 631 -17.40 9.18 9.15
N SER A 632 -16.61 8.78 10.13
CA SER A 632 -17.14 8.36 11.42
C SER A 632 -17.76 9.55 12.16
N LEU A 633 -18.83 9.28 12.92
CA LEU A 633 -19.57 10.32 13.65
C LEU A 633 -18.68 11.08 14.65
N VAL A 634 -17.79 10.35 15.32
CA VAL A 634 -16.80 10.89 16.28
C VAL A 634 -15.41 10.77 15.68
N GLY A 635 -14.62 11.85 15.77
CA GLY A 635 -13.20 11.86 15.37
C GLY A 635 -12.89 11.93 13.87
N LEU A 636 -13.91 11.98 12.99
CA LEU A 636 -13.74 12.12 11.53
C LEU A 636 -12.74 11.11 10.92
N GLY A 637 -12.79 9.85 11.37
CA GLY A 637 -12.06 8.74 10.77
C GLY A 637 -12.77 8.20 9.54
N THR A 638 -12.13 7.26 8.82
CA THR A 638 -12.71 6.62 7.62
C THR A 638 -13.26 5.22 7.94
N PRO A 639 -14.57 5.00 7.81
CA PRO A 639 -15.22 3.72 8.08
C PRO A 639 -15.02 2.65 6.98
N TYR A 640 -13.79 2.19 6.73
CA TYR A 640 -13.53 1.20 5.66
C TYR A 640 -14.34 -0.10 5.82
N TYR A 641 -14.65 -0.53 7.04
CA TYR A 641 -15.38 -1.76 7.33
C TYR A 641 -16.91 -1.57 7.32
N GLU A 642 -17.38 -0.37 6.93
CA GLU A 642 -18.75 -0.16 6.44
C GLU A 642 -18.97 -0.68 5.02
N THR A 643 -17.91 -1.15 4.36
CA THR A 643 -18.01 -1.71 3.03
C THR A 643 -18.71 -3.08 3.08
N CYS A 644 -19.93 -3.13 2.55
CA CYS A 644 -20.65 -4.37 2.26
C CYS A 644 -20.40 -4.79 0.81
N VAL A 645 -20.19 -6.09 0.58
CA VAL A 645 -19.93 -6.65 -0.75
C VAL A 645 -20.71 -7.94 -1.02
N ALA A 646 -20.92 -8.23 -2.30
CA ALA A 646 -21.29 -9.53 -2.82
C ALA A 646 -20.09 -10.16 -3.52
N VAL A 647 -20.01 -11.48 -3.48
CA VAL A 647 -19.02 -12.27 -4.22
C VAL A 647 -19.79 -13.09 -5.24
N GLU A 648 -19.39 -12.97 -6.50
CA GLU A 648 -20.02 -13.67 -7.61
C GLU A 648 -18.93 -14.41 -8.39
N PRO A 649 -19.22 -15.59 -8.97
CA PRO A 649 -18.39 -16.11 -10.05
C PRO A 649 -18.20 -15.01 -11.08
N SER A 650 -16.97 -14.82 -11.58
CA SER A 650 -16.76 -13.81 -12.61
C SER A 650 -17.59 -14.18 -13.84
N SER A 651 -18.70 -13.46 -14.07
CA SER A 651 -19.63 -13.73 -15.17
C SER A 651 -18.98 -13.28 -16.48
N GLY A 652 -18.85 -14.23 -17.40
CA GLY A 652 -18.23 -14.05 -18.70
C GLY A 652 -18.11 -15.38 -19.46
N PRO A 653 -17.71 -15.36 -20.73
CA PRO A 653 -17.31 -16.59 -21.42
C PRO A 653 -16.22 -17.34 -20.62
N PRO A 654 -16.04 -18.66 -20.83
CA PRO A 654 -14.99 -19.42 -20.18
C PRO A 654 -13.65 -18.67 -20.28
N ALA A 655 -12.95 -18.55 -19.15
CA ALA A 655 -11.68 -17.84 -19.11
C ALA A 655 -10.72 -18.43 -20.17
N PRO A 656 -10.26 -17.63 -21.16
CA PRO A 656 -9.47 -18.14 -22.26
C PRO A 656 -8.20 -18.79 -21.72
N ARG A 657 -7.93 -20.03 -22.14
CA ARG A 657 -6.74 -20.79 -21.76
C ARG A 657 -5.59 -20.45 -22.69
N ILE A 658 -4.56 -19.80 -22.17
CA ILE A 658 -3.41 -19.39 -22.98
C ILE A 658 -2.20 -20.24 -22.60
N LEU A 659 -1.61 -20.90 -23.60
CA LEU A 659 -0.35 -21.61 -23.45
C LEU A 659 0.80 -20.62 -23.54
N VAL A 660 1.70 -20.64 -22.56
CA VAL A 660 2.92 -19.81 -22.55
C VAL A 660 4.13 -20.72 -22.67
N VAL A 661 4.91 -20.56 -23.73
CA VAL A 661 6.19 -21.26 -23.91
C VAL A 661 7.31 -20.33 -23.48
N GLN A 662 7.98 -20.67 -22.38
CA GLN A 662 9.10 -19.92 -21.82
C GLN A 662 10.41 -20.69 -22.07
N HIS A 663 11.37 -20.05 -22.75
CA HIS A 663 12.63 -20.69 -23.12
C HIS A 663 13.74 -20.52 -22.08
N ASP A 664 13.67 -19.46 -21.27
CA ASP A 664 14.72 -19.05 -20.33
C ASP A 664 14.10 -18.55 -19.01
N GLU A 665 14.78 -18.77 -17.89
CA GLU A 665 14.39 -18.21 -16.58
C GLU A 665 14.59 -16.69 -16.54
N ASP A 666 15.57 -16.17 -17.30
CA ASP A 666 15.86 -14.75 -17.40
C ASP A 666 14.90 -13.97 -18.33
N ALA A 667 14.00 -14.65 -19.04
CA ALA A 667 12.98 -14.05 -19.91
C ALA A 667 11.55 -14.51 -19.55
N PRO A 668 11.04 -14.17 -18.35
CA PRO A 668 9.71 -14.55 -17.92
C PRO A 668 8.62 -13.70 -18.57
N GLY A 669 7.36 -14.17 -18.55
CA GLY A 669 6.23 -13.51 -19.22
C GLY A 669 5.78 -12.14 -18.65
N GLY A 670 6.37 -11.70 -17.54
CA GLY A 670 6.32 -10.32 -17.02
C GLY A 670 4.97 -9.58 -17.15
N ASN A 671 5.02 -8.34 -17.63
CA ASN A 671 3.85 -7.46 -17.77
C ASN A 671 2.79 -7.98 -18.75
N PHE A 672 3.20 -8.68 -19.81
CA PHE A 672 2.28 -9.18 -20.83
C PHE A 672 1.39 -10.27 -20.24
N CYS A 673 1.96 -11.29 -19.62
CA CYS A 673 1.22 -12.35 -18.93
C CYS A 673 0.35 -11.80 -17.78
N LYS A 674 0.91 -10.91 -16.95
CA LYS A 674 0.13 -10.25 -15.87
C LYS A 674 -1.09 -9.51 -16.43
N SER A 675 -0.96 -8.88 -17.60
CA SER A 675 -2.07 -8.15 -18.24
C SER A 675 -3.12 -9.09 -18.83
N LEU A 676 -2.71 -10.22 -19.43
CA LEU A 676 -3.64 -11.26 -19.89
C LEU A 676 -4.47 -11.83 -18.71
N GLU A 677 -3.83 -12.13 -17.58
CA GLU A 677 -4.51 -12.63 -16.38
C GLU A 677 -5.48 -11.60 -15.79
N ARG A 678 -5.09 -10.32 -15.75
CA ARG A 678 -5.98 -9.21 -15.36
C ARG A 678 -7.20 -9.09 -16.26
N ALA A 679 -7.00 -9.27 -17.56
CA ALA A 679 -8.05 -9.28 -18.57
C ALA A 679 -8.91 -10.57 -18.51
N GLY A 680 -8.43 -11.62 -17.85
CA GLY A 680 -9.21 -12.80 -17.48
C GLY A 680 -8.74 -14.11 -18.07
N ALA A 681 -7.58 -14.15 -18.69
CA ALA A 681 -6.97 -15.38 -19.18
C ALA A 681 -6.50 -16.28 -18.03
N ARG A 682 -6.56 -17.60 -18.25
CA ARG A 682 -5.84 -18.60 -17.44
C ARG A 682 -4.58 -19.01 -18.20
N LEU A 683 -3.42 -18.80 -17.59
CA LEU A 683 -2.15 -19.12 -18.23
C LEU A 683 -1.62 -20.47 -17.74
N ALA A 684 -1.03 -21.23 -18.65
CA ALA A 684 -0.19 -22.38 -18.31
C ALA A 684 1.18 -22.21 -18.96
N THR A 685 2.22 -22.16 -18.14
CA THR A 685 3.60 -21.98 -18.62
C THR A 685 4.32 -23.32 -18.73
N VAL A 686 4.87 -23.59 -19.91
CA VAL A 686 5.75 -24.72 -20.20
C VAL A 686 7.16 -24.21 -20.43
N MET A 687 8.14 -24.90 -19.82
CA MET A 687 9.55 -24.71 -20.10
C MET A 687 10.12 -25.98 -20.76
N PRO A 688 10.25 -26.00 -22.10
CA PRO A 688 10.73 -27.18 -22.82
C PRO A 688 12.06 -27.70 -22.24
N GLY A 689 12.13 -29.01 -21.98
CA GLY A 689 13.32 -29.66 -21.39
C GLY A 689 13.45 -29.57 -19.86
N LYS A 690 12.65 -28.74 -19.16
CA LYS A 690 12.64 -28.64 -17.68
C LYS A 690 11.36 -29.18 -17.04
N THR A 691 10.23 -29.11 -17.72
CA THR A 691 8.94 -29.62 -17.22
C THR A 691 8.89 -31.16 -17.29
N LYS A 692 8.73 -31.85 -16.15
CA LYS A 692 8.55 -33.32 -16.09
C LYS A 692 7.06 -33.69 -16.13
N GLY A 693 6.71 -34.66 -16.98
CA GLY A 693 5.41 -35.32 -16.97
C GLY A 693 4.39 -34.75 -17.95
N ALA A 694 4.46 -35.17 -19.20
CA ALA A 694 3.34 -35.31 -20.12
C ALA A 694 3.80 -36.25 -21.26
N ALA A 695 2.88 -36.97 -21.90
CA ALA A 695 3.15 -37.94 -22.96
C ALA A 695 3.58 -37.30 -24.30
N GLU A 696 4.28 -36.17 -24.25
CA GLU A 696 4.45 -35.22 -25.35
C GLU A 696 5.93 -34.94 -25.65
N ALA A 697 6.27 -34.74 -26.93
CA ALA A 697 7.64 -34.46 -27.36
C ALA A 697 8.14 -33.14 -26.73
N HIS A 698 9.17 -33.23 -25.89
CA HIS A 698 9.82 -32.09 -25.22
C HIS A 698 8.89 -31.25 -24.31
N GLY A 699 7.73 -31.80 -23.92
CA GLY A 699 6.76 -31.14 -23.02
C GLY A 699 5.83 -30.13 -23.70
N LEU A 700 5.77 -30.09 -25.03
CA LEU A 700 4.86 -29.24 -25.80
C LEU A 700 3.64 -30.03 -26.31
N PRO A 701 2.42 -29.47 -26.26
CA PRO A 701 1.24 -30.14 -26.77
C PRO A 701 1.32 -30.36 -28.28
N GLN A 702 0.76 -31.49 -28.73
CA GLN A 702 0.73 -31.83 -30.16
C GLN A 702 -0.31 -31.04 -30.94
N THR A 703 -1.39 -30.58 -30.29
CA THR A 703 -2.50 -29.87 -30.94
C THR A 703 -2.90 -28.63 -30.13
N PRO A 704 -3.53 -27.62 -30.78
CA PRO A 704 -4.00 -26.42 -30.10
C PRO A 704 -5.38 -26.59 -29.44
N GLU A 705 -5.98 -27.78 -29.44
CA GLU A 705 -7.42 -27.97 -29.17
C GLU A 705 -7.85 -27.43 -27.79
N GLU A 706 -7.04 -27.67 -26.74
CA GLU A 706 -7.33 -27.26 -25.36
C GLU A 706 -7.06 -25.77 -25.04
N TRP A 707 -6.50 -25.02 -25.99
CA TRP A 707 -5.97 -23.67 -25.75
C TRP A 707 -6.67 -22.67 -26.65
N ASP A 708 -6.88 -21.44 -26.19
CA ASP A 708 -7.50 -20.37 -26.97
C ASP A 708 -6.47 -19.45 -27.63
N GLY A 709 -5.21 -19.49 -27.17
CA GLY A 709 -4.10 -18.77 -27.77
C GLY A 709 -2.73 -19.28 -27.30
N LEU A 710 -1.68 -18.84 -27.99
CA LEU A 710 -0.29 -19.22 -27.72
C LEU A 710 0.60 -18.00 -27.58
N VAL A 711 1.35 -17.93 -26.48
CA VAL A 711 2.44 -16.97 -26.28
C VAL A 711 3.77 -17.71 -26.32
N VAL A 712 4.70 -17.27 -27.16
CA VAL A 712 6.06 -17.79 -27.24
C VAL A 712 7.02 -16.67 -26.86
N LEU A 713 7.70 -16.82 -25.72
CA LEU A 713 8.55 -15.77 -25.15
C LEU A 713 9.94 -15.71 -25.80
N GLY A 714 10.72 -14.71 -25.40
CA GLY A 714 12.13 -14.59 -25.75
C GLY A 714 13.01 -15.69 -25.14
N GLY A 715 14.28 -15.71 -25.55
CA GLY A 715 15.32 -16.58 -25.00
C GLY A 715 16.67 -16.27 -25.62
N ALA A 716 17.76 -16.72 -24.99
CA ALA A 716 19.13 -16.50 -25.48
C ALA A 716 19.50 -17.36 -26.70
N GLN A 717 18.63 -18.29 -27.11
CA GLN A 717 18.89 -19.21 -28.21
C GLN A 717 18.78 -18.53 -29.59
N HIS A 718 19.55 -19.03 -30.55
CA HIS A 718 19.42 -18.64 -31.95
C HIS A 718 18.28 -19.43 -32.61
N ALA A 719 17.31 -18.75 -33.23
CA ALA A 719 16.08 -19.35 -33.79
C ALA A 719 16.31 -20.41 -34.89
N GLY A 720 17.53 -20.48 -35.45
CA GLY A 720 17.94 -21.46 -36.45
C GLY A 720 18.70 -22.67 -35.89
N ASP A 721 18.99 -22.71 -34.58
CA ASP A 721 19.77 -23.80 -33.96
C ASP A 721 18.86 -24.91 -33.41
N ASP A 722 18.36 -25.76 -34.31
CA ASP A 722 17.55 -26.92 -33.93
C ASP A 722 18.34 -27.98 -33.13
N ALA A 723 19.68 -28.01 -33.28
CA ALA A 723 20.53 -28.96 -32.57
C ALA A 723 20.66 -28.59 -31.09
N GLY A 724 20.87 -27.30 -30.79
CA GLY A 724 20.86 -26.77 -29.44
C GLY A 724 19.46 -26.65 -28.82
N SER A 725 18.42 -26.58 -29.65
CA SER A 725 17.02 -26.43 -29.23
C SER A 725 16.09 -27.43 -29.93
N PRO A 726 16.12 -28.71 -29.54
CA PRO A 726 15.42 -29.79 -30.25
C PRO A 726 13.88 -29.65 -30.25
N HIS A 727 13.31 -28.82 -29.38
CA HIS A 727 11.88 -28.53 -29.36
C HIS A 727 11.42 -27.53 -30.43
N PHE A 728 12.34 -26.80 -31.09
CA PHE A 728 11.96 -25.77 -32.08
C PHE A 728 11.16 -26.31 -33.27
N PRO A 729 11.54 -27.42 -33.95
CA PRO A 729 10.73 -27.95 -35.04
C PRO A 729 9.27 -28.26 -34.64
N ALA A 730 9.08 -28.83 -33.44
CA ALA A 730 7.75 -29.11 -32.89
C ALA A 730 6.99 -27.81 -32.60
N LEU A 731 7.66 -26.81 -32.03
CA LEU A 731 7.07 -25.49 -31.75
C LEU A 731 6.66 -24.75 -33.03
N LEU A 732 7.45 -24.79 -34.10
CA LEU A 732 7.10 -24.20 -35.40
C LEU A 732 5.86 -24.88 -36.02
N HIS A 733 5.70 -26.19 -35.82
CA HIS A 733 4.49 -26.89 -36.21
C HIS A 733 3.29 -26.45 -35.37
N LEU A 734 3.46 -26.37 -34.05
CA LEU A 734 2.41 -25.95 -33.13
C LEU A 734 1.92 -24.52 -33.43
N MET A 735 2.82 -23.57 -33.68
CA MET A 735 2.45 -22.19 -34.04
C MET A 735 1.60 -22.13 -35.30
N ARG A 736 1.92 -22.94 -36.33
CA ARG A 736 1.07 -23.07 -37.54
C ARG A 736 -0.27 -23.73 -37.24
N ALA A 737 -0.30 -24.71 -36.34
CA ALA A 737 -1.53 -25.38 -35.94
C ALA A 737 -2.50 -24.43 -35.21
N PHE A 738 -2.00 -23.58 -34.31
CA PHE A 738 -2.79 -22.52 -33.68
C PHE A 738 -3.41 -21.56 -34.71
N ASP A 739 -2.60 -21.05 -35.64
CA ASP A 739 -3.09 -20.14 -36.68
C ASP A 739 -4.12 -20.81 -37.62
N ALA A 740 -3.88 -22.06 -38.02
CA ALA A 740 -4.81 -22.84 -38.83
C ALA A 740 -6.15 -23.09 -38.11
N ALA A 741 -6.12 -23.23 -36.79
CA ALA A 741 -7.30 -23.31 -35.93
C ALA A 741 -7.96 -21.95 -35.64
N ARG A 742 -7.45 -20.85 -36.24
CA ARG A 742 -7.87 -19.46 -36.00
C ARG A 742 -7.76 -19.05 -34.53
N LYS A 743 -6.68 -19.48 -33.87
CA LYS A 743 -6.32 -19.12 -32.50
C LYS A 743 -5.08 -18.24 -32.54
N PRO A 744 -5.07 -17.07 -31.88
CA PRO A 744 -3.98 -16.12 -32.01
C PRO A 744 -2.66 -16.64 -31.42
N VAL A 745 -1.56 -16.24 -32.04
CA VAL A 745 -0.19 -16.48 -31.56
C VAL A 745 0.47 -15.13 -31.30
N ALA A 746 1.13 -14.98 -30.16
CA ALA A 746 2.04 -13.87 -29.86
C ALA A 746 3.46 -14.42 -29.72
N GLY A 747 4.30 -14.21 -30.73
CA GLY A 747 5.73 -14.49 -30.66
C GLY A 747 6.49 -13.25 -30.22
N ILE A 748 7.25 -13.33 -29.12
CA ILE A 748 8.00 -12.21 -28.57
C ILE A 748 9.51 -12.49 -28.68
N CYS A 749 10.27 -11.55 -29.22
CA CYS A 749 11.71 -11.65 -29.50
C CYS A 749 12.06 -12.96 -30.25
N LEU A 750 12.67 -13.95 -29.60
CA LEU A 750 12.90 -15.30 -30.15
C LEU A 750 11.60 -15.92 -30.69
N GLY A 751 10.48 -15.79 -29.98
CA GLY A 751 9.17 -16.25 -30.45
C GLY A 751 8.74 -15.58 -31.76
N SER A 752 9.08 -14.30 -31.97
CA SER A 752 8.80 -13.58 -33.22
C SER A 752 9.64 -14.13 -34.38
N GLN A 753 10.92 -14.42 -34.12
CA GLN A 753 11.84 -15.02 -35.09
C GLN A 753 11.40 -16.44 -35.48
N LEU A 754 10.98 -17.25 -34.50
CA LEU A 754 10.40 -18.57 -34.75
C LEU A 754 9.10 -18.48 -35.53
N LEU A 755 8.22 -17.53 -35.22
CA LEU A 755 7.00 -17.30 -36.01
C LEU A 755 7.33 -16.95 -37.46
N ALA A 756 8.28 -16.04 -37.69
CA ALA A 756 8.71 -15.69 -39.04
C ALA A 756 9.25 -16.92 -39.78
N ARG A 757 10.11 -17.72 -39.14
CA ARG A 757 10.63 -18.99 -39.67
C ARG A 757 9.53 -19.99 -40.00
N ALA A 758 8.50 -20.12 -39.15
CA ALA A 758 7.37 -21.02 -39.37
C ALA A 758 6.60 -20.70 -40.66
N TRP A 759 6.63 -19.43 -41.09
CA TRP A 759 6.00 -18.92 -42.31
C TRP A 759 6.98 -18.66 -43.46
N GLY A 760 8.18 -19.24 -43.41
CA GLY A 760 9.17 -19.16 -44.48
C GLY A 760 10.00 -17.88 -44.53
N GLY A 761 9.97 -17.07 -43.46
CA GLY A 761 10.89 -15.94 -43.29
C GLY A 761 12.33 -16.42 -43.07
N THR A 762 13.29 -15.67 -43.62
CA THR A 762 14.72 -15.97 -43.47
C THR A 762 15.26 -15.40 -42.16
N LEU A 763 16.08 -16.15 -41.43
CA LEU A 763 16.79 -15.64 -40.26
C LEU A 763 18.11 -14.97 -40.67
N ARG A 764 18.50 -13.91 -39.97
CA ARG A 764 19.81 -13.27 -40.14
C ARG A 764 20.32 -12.70 -38.83
N THR A 765 21.61 -12.79 -38.60
CA THR A 765 22.27 -12.04 -37.52
C THR A 765 22.56 -10.61 -37.98
N MET A 766 22.35 -9.64 -37.10
CA MET A 766 22.54 -8.22 -37.36
C MET A 766 24.02 -7.81 -37.26
N ASP A 767 24.34 -6.66 -37.87
CA ASP A 767 25.67 -6.07 -37.79
C ASP A 767 25.98 -5.53 -36.39
N ALA A 768 24.95 -5.09 -35.65
CA ALA A 768 25.02 -4.72 -34.25
C ALA A 768 23.73 -5.15 -33.51
N PRO A 769 23.80 -5.51 -32.22
CA PRO A 769 22.60 -5.80 -31.44
C PRO A 769 21.77 -4.54 -31.19
N GLU A 770 20.46 -4.71 -31.06
CA GLU A 770 19.56 -3.70 -30.51
C GLU A 770 19.38 -3.96 -29.00
N PHE A 771 19.83 -3.01 -28.17
CA PHE A 771 19.74 -3.08 -26.71
C PHE A 771 19.24 -1.78 -26.08
N GLY A 772 18.26 -1.87 -25.17
CA GLY A 772 17.69 -0.74 -24.41
C GLY A 772 16.25 -0.41 -24.80
N PHE A 773 15.73 0.75 -24.37
CA PHE A 773 14.39 1.19 -24.75
C PHE A 773 14.43 1.99 -26.07
N ILE A 774 13.94 1.38 -27.14
CA ILE A 774 14.07 1.88 -28.52
C ILE A 774 12.73 2.43 -29.01
N ARG A 775 12.78 3.53 -29.77
CA ARG A 775 11.60 4.11 -30.41
C ARG A 775 11.30 3.41 -31.72
N PHE A 776 10.03 3.17 -31.97
CA PHE A 776 9.57 2.52 -33.18
C PHE A 776 8.50 3.33 -33.90
N THR A 777 8.35 3.08 -35.20
CA THR A 777 7.38 3.78 -36.03
C THR A 777 6.24 2.83 -36.46
N PRO A 778 4.98 3.12 -36.11
CA PRO A 778 3.85 2.36 -36.64
C PRO A 778 3.69 2.65 -38.13
N THR A 779 3.37 1.62 -38.90
CA THR A 779 2.96 1.74 -40.32
C THR A 779 1.48 2.14 -40.42
N ASP A 780 1.01 2.49 -41.62
CA ASP A 780 -0.42 2.76 -41.84
C ASP A 780 -1.29 1.52 -41.56
N ALA A 781 -0.73 0.32 -41.80
CA ALA A 781 -1.42 -0.94 -41.49
C ALA A 781 -1.64 -1.12 -39.98
N ALA A 782 -0.71 -0.68 -39.13
CA ALA A 782 -0.91 -0.74 -37.68
C ALA A 782 -2.08 0.13 -37.19
N ARG A 783 -2.34 1.27 -37.83
CA ARG A 783 -3.46 2.14 -37.45
C ARG A 783 -4.83 1.49 -37.67
N LEU A 784 -4.90 0.53 -38.57
CA LEU A 784 -6.12 -0.23 -38.91
C LEU A 784 -6.15 -1.61 -38.25
N ASP A 785 -5.10 -2.00 -37.52
CA ASP A 785 -4.98 -3.33 -36.94
C ASP A 785 -5.70 -3.44 -35.59
N SER A 786 -6.40 -4.56 -35.37
CA SER A 786 -7.19 -4.80 -34.16
C SER A 786 -6.35 -4.79 -32.88
N VAL A 787 -5.11 -5.27 -32.91
CA VAL A 787 -4.23 -5.30 -31.72
C VAL A 787 -3.71 -3.91 -31.37
N PHE A 788 -3.46 -3.07 -32.37
CA PHE A 788 -3.00 -1.70 -32.21
C PHE A 788 -4.14 -0.67 -32.08
N HIS A 789 -5.40 -1.13 -32.03
CA HIS A 789 -6.54 -0.26 -31.83
C HIS A 789 -6.42 0.54 -30.52
N GLY A 790 -6.62 1.87 -30.60
CA GLY A 790 -6.48 2.76 -29.45
C GLY A 790 -5.04 3.10 -29.05
N VAL A 791 -4.05 2.70 -29.86
CA VAL A 791 -2.65 3.12 -29.70
C VAL A 791 -2.37 4.34 -30.56
N ASP A 792 -2.30 5.52 -29.94
CA ASP A 792 -1.98 6.77 -30.64
C ASP A 792 -0.48 6.89 -30.97
N ALA A 793 0.38 6.37 -30.09
CA ALA A 793 1.83 6.38 -30.23
C ALA A 793 2.45 5.17 -29.53
N ILE A 794 3.54 4.66 -30.09
CA ILE A 794 4.34 3.60 -29.48
C ILE A 794 5.40 4.27 -28.59
N PRO A 795 5.43 4.01 -27.27
CA PRO A 795 6.49 4.51 -26.41
C PRO A 795 7.83 3.84 -26.76
N PRO A 796 8.97 4.32 -26.25
CA PRO A 796 10.18 3.51 -26.29
C PRO A 796 9.93 2.15 -25.60
N LEU A 797 10.30 1.04 -26.24
CA LEU A 797 10.09 -0.32 -25.72
C LEU A 797 11.43 -1.05 -25.55
N MET A 798 11.52 -1.85 -24.50
CA MET A 798 12.73 -2.63 -24.23
C MET A 798 13.00 -3.60 -25.38
N SER A 799 14.23 -3.59 -25.86
CA SER A 799 14.73 -4.47 -26.93
C SER A 799 16.03 -5.10 -26.46
N TYR A 800 16.18 -6.39 -26.71
CA TYR A 800 17.43 -7.11 -26.50
C TYR A 800 17.51 -8.28 -27.50
N HIS A 801 18.10 -8.02 -28.66
CA HIS A 801 18.34 -9.05 -29.67
C HIS A 801 19.51 -8.71 -30.59
N GLU A 802 20.13 -9.74 -31.16
CA GLU A 802 21.16 -9.63 -32.20
C GLU A 802 20.79 -10.35 -33.49
N ASP A 803 19.70 -11.12 -33.47
CA ASP A 803 19.12 -11.76 -34.64
C ASP A 803 17.84 -11.04 -35.07
N ALA A 804 17.59 -11.09 -36.37
CA ALA A 804 16.44 -10.53 -37.04
C ALA A 804 15.90 -11.53 -38.07
N PHE A 805 14.78 -11.17 -38.68
CA PHE A 805 14.12 -12.00 -39.68
C PHE A 805 13.69 -11.20 -40.91
N GLY A 806 13.65 -11.87 -42.05
CA GLY A 806 12.95 -11.42 -43.25
C GLY A 806 11.45 -11.57 -43.06
N LEU A 807 10.68 -10.58 -43.52
CA LEU A 807 9.23 -10.60 -43.42
C LEU A 807 8.67 -11.73 -44.31
N PRO A 808 7.84 -12.64 -43.78
CA PRO A 808 7.17 -13.65 -44.59
C PRO A 808 6.34 -13.02 -45.71
N GLN A 809 6.23 -13.66 -46.88
CA GLN A 809 5.54 -13.09 -48.04
C GLN A 809 4.06 -12.73 -47.78
N THR A 810 3.40 -13.47 -46.90
CA THR A 810 1.99 -13.26 -46.54
C THR A 810 1.81 -12.34 -45.31
N ALA A 811 2.90 -11.84 -44.73
CA ALA A 811 2.83 -11.03 -43.53
C ALA A 811 2.59 -9.54 -43.84
N THR A 812 1.77 -8.91 -43.00
CA THR A 812 1.59 -7.46 -42.97
C THR A 812 2.53 -6.88 -41.91
N LEU A 813 3.45 -6.01 -42.33
CA LEU A 813 4.31 -5.28 -41.40
C LEU A 813 3.51 -4.20 -40.67
N LEU A 814 3.57 -4.20 -39.34
CA LEU A 814 2.84 -3.28 -38.48
C LEU A 814 3.76 -2.20 -37.90
N VAL A 815 4.95 -2.58 -37.44
CA VAL A 815 5.90 -1.66 -36.81
C VAL A 815 7.28 -1.79 -37.43
N ARG A 816 7.93 -0.65 -37.67
CA ARG A 816 9.30 -0.53 -38.20
C ARG A 816 10.27 0.00 -37.14
N GLY A 817 11.51 -0.45 -37.24
CA GLY A 817 12.65 0.10 -36.52
C GLY A 817 13.78 0.49 -37.47
N ASP A 818 14.74 1.26 -36.98
CA ASP A 818 15.82 1.80 -37.80
C ASP A 818 16.90 0.76 -38.10
N GLN A 819 17.35 -0.02 -37.09
CA GLN A 819 18.40 -1.04 -37.27
C GLN A 819 17.79 -2.40 -37.63
N CYS A 820 16.70 -2.78 -36.99
CA CYS A 820 15.85 -3.89 -37.42
C CYS A 820 14.55 -3.38 -38.06
N PRO A 821 14.42 -3.43 -39.40
CA PRO A 821 13.23 -2.91 -40.10
C PRO A 821 11.92 -3.63 -39.77
N ASN A 822 11.99 -4.89 -39.36
CA ASN A 822 10.83 -5.74 -39.09
C ASN A 822 10.62 -5.90 -37.58
N GLN A 823 9.94 -4.94 -36.94
CA GLN A 823 9.76 -4.93 -35.49
C GLN A 823 8.47 -5.60 -35.03
N CYS A 824 7.38 -5.42 -35.78
CA CYS A 824 6.16 -6.17 -35.53
C CYS A 824 5.44 -6.46 -36.84
N PHE A 825 4.92 -7.68 -36.98
CA PHE A 825 4.15 -8.10 -38.13
C PHE A 825 2.98 -8.98 -37.72
N ARG A 826 1.94 -8.99 -38.56
CA ARG A 826 0.84 -9.96 -38.50
C ARG A 826 0.95 -10.92 -39.69
N VAL A 827 0.75 -12.21 -39.45
CA VAL A 827 0.73 -13.25 -40.47
C VAL A 827 -0.42 -14.23 -40.20
N GLY A 828 -0.85 -14.94 -41.24
CA GLY A 828 -1.97 -15.88 -41.10
C GLY A 828 -3.27 -15.19 -40.73
N ASN A 829 -4.07 -15.82 -39.89
CA ASN A 829 -5.34 -15.27 -39.44
C ASN A 829 -5.17 -14.23 -38.32
N ALA A 830 -4.38 -14.57 -37.30
CA ALA A 830 -4.29 -13.80 -36.06
C ALA A 830 -2.94 -13.98 -35.33
N SER A 831 -1.86 -14.24 -36.08
CA SER A 831 -0.53 -14.47 -35.50
C SER A 831 0.32 -13.20 -35.59
N TYR A 832 0.89 -12.79 -34.46
CA TYR A 832 1.68 -11.57 -34.32
C TYR A 832 3.09 -11.90 -33.84
N GLY A 833 4.08 -11.37 -34.55
CA GLY A 833 5.46 -11.35 -34.09
C GLY A 833 5.81 -9.96 -33.57
N PHE A 834 6.38 -9.88 -32.36
CA PHE A 834 6.90 -8.68 -31.72
C PHE A 834 8.40 -8.89 -31.46
N GLN A 835 9.27 -8.21 -32.19
CA GLN A 835 10.72 -8.33 -32.00
C GLN A 835 11.19 -7.63 -30.70
N PHE A 836 10.49 -6.57 -30.29
CA PHE A 836 10.65 -5.91 -28.99
C PHE A 836 9.91 -6.65 -27.85
N HIS A 837 10.27 -6.35 -26.61
CA HIS A 837 9.75 -7.01 -25.41
C HIS A 837 8.57 -6.26 -24.79
N LEU A 838 7.37 -6.80 -24.96
CA LEU A 838 6.14 -6.34 -24.30
C LEU A 838 6.12 -6.72 -22.80
N GLU A 839 6.71 -7.87 -22.49
CA GLU A 839 6.74 -8.49 -21.17
C GLU A 839 7.68 -7.80 -20.19
N ALA A 840 8.65 -7.03 -20.66
CA ALA A 840 9.66 -6.43 -19.82
C ALA A 840 9.04 -5.44 -18.80
N ASP A 841 9.14 -5.80 -17.52
CA ASP A 841 8.95 -4.89 -16.41
C ASP A 841 10.31 -4.32 -15.95
N ALA A 842 10.30 -3.39 -14.99
CA ALA A 842 11.53 -2.74 -14.54
C ALA A 842 12.54 -3.72 -13.92
N ALA A 843 12.08 -4.81 -13.31
CA ALA A 843 12.96 -5.82 -12.71
C ALA A 843 13.63 -6.67 -13.81
N ILE A 844 12.86 -7.10 -14.82
CA ILE A 844 13.37 -7.81 -15.99
C ILE A 844 14.38 -6.93 -16.74
N ALA A 845 14.03 -5.68 -17.00
CA ALA A 845 14.91 -4.74 -17.72
C ALA A 845 16.21 -4.46 -16.95
N ASP A 846 16.18 -4.24 -15.62
CA ASP A 846 17.42 -4.04 -14.85
C ASP A 846 18.30 -5.31 -14.82
N ASN A 847 17.69 -6.50 -14.77
CA ASN A 847 18.43 -7.76 -14.89
C ASN A 847 19.16 -7.83 -16.26
N TRP A 848 18.45 -7.56 -17.35
CA TRP A 848 19.03 -7.56 -18.69
C TRP A 848 20.13 -6.50 -18.86
N ILE A 849 19.96 -5.31 -18.26
CA ILE A 849 21.02 -4.29 -18.19
C ILE A 849 22.28 -4.83 -17.50
N ARG A 850 22.13 -5.57 -16.40
CA ARG A 850 23.27 -6.20 -15.72
C ARG A 850 23.93 -7.24 -16.59
N LEU A 851 23.16 -8.16 -17.17
CA LEU A 851 23.66 -9.23 -18.03
C LEU A 851 24.41 -8.67 -19.24
N PHE A 852 23.80 -7.73 -19.96
CA PHE A 852 24.38 -7.14 -21.17
C PHE A 852 25.66 -6.34 -20.86
N ARG A 853 25.68 -5.57 -19.76
CA ARG A 853 26.86 -4.81 -19.33
C ARG A 853 28.06 -5.71 -19.00
N HIS A 854 27.83 -6.94 -18.55
CA HIS A 854 28.90 -7.89 -18.24
C HIS A 854 29.39 -8.69 -19.46
N ARG A 855 28.75 -8.55 -20.63
CA ARG A 855 29.21 -9.16 -21.88
C ARG A 855 30.57 -8.56 -22.29
N PRO A 856 31.53 -9.38 -22.79
CA PRO A 856 32.77 -8.85 -23.35
C PRO A 856 32.49 -7.84 -24.46
N ALA A 857 32.99 -6.62 -24.30
CA ALA A 857 32.82 -5.57 -25.29
C ALA A 857 33.55 -5.94 -26.59
N ASN A 858 32.92 -5.66 -27.72
CA ASN A 858 33.52 -5.79 -29.04
C ASN A 858 33.10 -4.61 -29.93
N ALA A 859 33.58 -4.58 -31.18
CA ALA A 859 33.28 -3.48 -32.11
C ALA A 859 31.77 -3.24 -32.31
N LYS A 860 30.93 -4.29 -32.23
CA LYS A 860 29.48 -4.20 -32.40
C LYS A 860 28.75 -3.62 -31.18
N THR A 861 29.37 -3.64 -30.00
CA THR A 861 28.77 -3.16 -28.74
C THR A 861 29.40 -1.88 -28.21
N ALA A 862 30.33 -1.27 -28.94
CA ALA A 862 31.10 -0.11 -28.50
C ALA A 862 30.24 1.12 -28.14
N GLN A 863 29.03 1.23 -28.72
CA GLN A 863 28.09 2.31 -28.43
C GLN A 863 27.43 2.22 -27.03
N TYR A 864 27.48 1.07 -26.38
CA TYR A 864 26.86 0.83 -25.07
C TYR A 864 27.88 1.03 -23.95
N ASP A 865 28.28 2.28 -23.74
CA ASP A 865 29.24 2.65 -22.72
C ASP A 865 28.60 2.81 -21.32
N GLU A 866 29.43 3.13 -20.32
CA GLU A 866 28.96 3.39 -18.96
C GLU A 866 27.99 4.57 -18.86
N ALA A 867 28.09 5.56 -19.76
CA ALA A 867 27.17 6.69 -19.79
C ALA A 867 25.77 6.25 -20.27
N PHE A 868 25.71 5.38 -21.28
CA PHE A 868 24.47 4.76 -21.74
C PHE A 868 23.76 4.01 -20.60
N PHE A 869 24.44 3.08 -19.91
CA PHE A 869 23.81 2.31 -18.84
C PHE A 869 23.36 3.16 -17.65
N ARG A 870 24.15 4.19 -17.31
CA ARG A 870 23.77 5.14 -16.26
C ARG A 870 22.50 5.92 -16.62
N ASN A 871 22.41 6.42 -17.86
CA ASN A 871 21.23 7.15 -18.33
C ASN A 871 20.01 6.22 -18.41
N LEU A 872 20.18 5.02 -18.97
CA LEU A 872 19.13 4.03 -19.10
C LEU A 872 18.51 3.66 -17.74
N ARG A 873 19.35 3.44 -16.72
CA ARG A 873 18.86 3.18 -15.35
C ARG A 873 18.15 4.38 -14.72
N ALA A 874 18.60 5.59 -15.00
CA ALA A 874 17.96 6.80 -14.48
C ALA A 874 16.56 7.02 -15.08
N ASP A 875 16.37 6.67 -16.37
CA ASP A 875 15.11 6.79 -17.08
C ASP A 875 14.18 5.58 -16.92
N LEU A 876 14.71 4.44 -16.44
CA LEU A 876 14.00 3.16 -16.33
C LEU A 876 12.63 3.24 -15.64
N PRO A 877 12.44 3.94 -14.49
CA PRO A 877 11.11 4.04 -13.85
C PRO A 877 10.02 4.57 -14.79
N VAL A 878 10.37 5.53 -15.64
CA VAL A 878 9.45 6.22 -16.55
C VAL A 878 9.24 5.39 -17.82
N LEU A 879 10.32 4.84 -18.35
CA LEU A 879 10.28 3.99 -19.54
C LEU A 879 9.47 2.71 -19.28
N ALA A 880 9.64 2.10 -18.10
CA ALA A 880 8.88 0.94 -17.68
C ALA A 880 7.38 1.26 -17.49
N GLU A 881 7.04 2.40 -16.88
CA GLU A 881 5.64 2.82 -16.72
C GLU A 881 4.94 3.03 -18.08
N GLN A 882 5.61 3.71 -19.01
CA GLN A 882 5.07 3.94 -20.35
C GLN A 882 4.89 2.63 -21.12
N SER A 883 5.89 1.74 -21.03
CA SER A 883 5.86 0.42 -21.67
C SER A 883 4.77 -0.48 -21.09
N GLU A 884 4.55 -0.43 -19.77
CA GLU A 884 3.50 -1.19 -19.10
C GLU A 884 2.10 -0.76 -19.59
N ARG A 885 1.86 0.55 -19.70
CA ARG A 885 0.58 1.08 -20.21
C ARG A 885 0.30 0.61 -21.64
N PHE A 886 1.32 0.66 -22.51
CA PHE A 886 1.22 0.17 -23.87
C PHE A 886 1.00 -1.36 -23.90
N CYS A 887 1.79 -2.11 -23.15
CA CYS A 887 1.68 -3.57 -23.05
C CYS A 887 0.29 -4.01 -22.62
N ARG A 888 -0.31 -3.34 -21.62
CA ARG A 888 -1.67 -3.64 -21.17
C ARG A 888 -2.69 -3.51 -22.31
N THR A 889 -2.66 -2.41 -23.06
CA THR A 889 -3.56 -2.21 -24.22
C THR A 889 -3.37 -3.30 -25.27
N ILE A 890 -2.11 -3.61 -25.62
CA ILE A 890 -1.78 -4.64 -26.62
C ILE A 890 -2.24 -6.03 -26.14
N ALA A 891 -1.99 -6.39 -24.89
CA ALA A 891 -2.39 -7.66 -24.31
C ALA A 891 -3.91 -7.83 -24.27
N GLU A 892 -4.64 -6.78 -23.86
CA GLU A 892 -6.11 -6.78 -23.84
C GLU A 892 -6.69 -6.94 -25.25
N ASN A 893 -6.21 -6.17 -26.23
CA ASN A 893 -6.66 -6.27 -27.60
C ASN A 893 -6.31 -7.63 -28.24
N TRP A 894 -5.11 -8.15 -27.97
CA TRP A 894 -4.70 -9.49 -28.42
C TRP A 894 -5.58 -10.59 -27.82
N LEU A 895 -5.95 -10.47 -26.53
CA LEU A 895 -6.83 -11.44 -25.89
C LEU A 895 -8.24 -11.46 -26.49
N ARG A 896 -8.77 -10.31 -26.94
CA ARG A 896 -10.07 -10.26 -27.65
C ARG A 896 -10.08 -11.11 -28.92
N LEU A 897 -8.94 -11.23 -29.61
CA LEU A 897 -8.81 -12.13 -30.77
C LEU A 897 -9.02 -13.60 -30.38
N ALA A 898 -8.55 -14.02 -29.19
CA ALA A 898 -8.76 -15.37 -28.68
C ALA A 898 -10.23 -15.61 -28.34
N LEU A 899 -10.93 -14.57 -27.86
CA LEU A 899 -12.36 -14.59 -27.57
C LEU A 899 -13.26 -14.48 -28.82
N ARG A 900 -12.67 -14.15 -29.98
CA ARG A 900 -13.36 -13.89 -31.25
C ARG A 900 -14.36 -12.72 -31.16
N GLU A 901 -14.02 -11.71 -30.36
CA GLU A 901 -14.76 -10.45 -30.20
C GLU A 901 -14.40 -9.38 -31.23
#